data_AF-V6TYA6-F1
#
_entry.id   AF-V6TYA6-F1
#
_cell.length_a   1.000
_cell.length_b   1.000
_cell.length_c   1.000
_cell.angle_alpha   90.00
_cell.angle_beta   90.00
_cell.angle_gamma   90.00
#
_symmetry.space_group_name_H-M   'P 1'
#
loop_
_entity.id
_entity.type
_entity.pdbx_description
1 polymer ?
#
loop_
_entity_poly.entity_id
_entity_poly.type
_entity_poly.pdbx_seq_one_letter_code
_entity_poly.pdbx_strand_id
1 'polypeptide(L)'
;VREVRPERAGTGEVQDPSPGCQADSSGGAGTCEQCEAPIGGTSYCSKCNDPSNYAPVDGACEDVETQADKKALCTAHSDGACTECGSTSFLYKGGCYQPNDRKPGQSLCLVAAGGVCTEAATGYFIPTGAANTDQSVVACGDDTTGVTVGGSTYKGVAGCQECVDPDAATGARADTVATCTRCVDPKYLKDSECVADASACGDGYAAKEDSKNGNRCIKCNDADNGGIADCAQCTATASPIRSGAPLVTCSQCSNKKVRPDKKGCIDTCPANSSDNNGVCECVSGYAPDETGCTQNTTPQCKTPGCKACTNPAKDNEVCTECNESKYLTPTGQCVDDCGKLGNYYGAADRKCKECTAVNCAECKPDGSCQTCSTGFYLDTKECKACDSSCKSCSGATNADCTECPSGKALKYGNDDTKGTCGEGCTTGTGSGACKTCGLTVEGTAYCSACAMGSEYPQNGVCVSKTIRATDTCSDSTIQNGICTACASNYFKMNGGCYETTRYPGKSVCTQVASGGNTCDSPAPGYKVDNGGNLVTCPVGCSVCTTSTTCGTCADGYVLANNVCTKCDVSCLTCETNASTCKECADGYYLSGSTCASCESNSGGITGVSGCLSCAAPSSNTGPVLCYLVGMALLAVMIPTSPPAP
;
A
#
# COMPACT_ATOMS: atom_id res chain seq x y z
N VAL A 1 -44.77 -14.92 -40.16
CA VAL A 1 -43.97 -15.24 -38.96
C VAL A 1 -42.87 -14.20 -38.85
N ARG A 2 -42.98 -13.38 -37.80
CA ARG A 2 -42.10 -12.28 -37.34
C ARG A 2 -41.69 -11.23 -38.37
N GLU A 3 -42.56 -10.23 -38.50
CA GLU A 3 -42.19 -8.89 -38.97
C GLU A 3 -41.37 -8.16 -37.91
N VAL A 4 -40.29 -7.53 -38.39
CA VAL A 4 -39.44 -6.57 -37.67
C VAL A 4 -40.02 -5.18 -37.93
N ARG A 5 -40.27 -4.40 -36.87
CA ARG A 5 -40.60 -2.96 -36.93
C ARG A 5 -39.93 -2.25 -35.74
N PRO A 6 -39.65 -0.94 -35.83
CA PRO A 6 -38.35 -0.36 -35.52
C PRO A 6 -38.36 0.41 -34.19
N GLU A 7 -37.16 0.62 -33.66
CA GLU A 7 -36.89 1.56 -32.58
C GLU A 7 -37.44 2.95 -32.90
N ARG A 8 -38.31 3.45 -32.03
CA ARG A 8 -38.76 4.85 -32.03
C ARG A 8 -37.98 5.57 -30.96
N ALA A 9 -37.03 6.40 -31.38
CA ALA A 9 -36.42 7.43 -30.55
C ALA A 9 -37.53 8.39 -30.09
N GLY A 10 -37.95 8.24 -28.84
CA GLY A 10 -38.69 9.24 -28.09
C GLY A 10 -37.76 9.73 -27.00
N THR A 11 -37.50 11.04 -26.97
CA THR A 11 -36.85 11.73 -25.85
C THR A 11 -37.71 11.54 -24.61
N GLY A 12 -37.40 10.51 -23.81
CA GLY A 12 -37.91 10.37 -22.46
C GLY A 12 -37.08 11.26 -21.56
N GLU A 13 -37.65 12.39 -21.16
CA GLU A 13 -37.20 13.12 -19.98
C GLU A 13 -37.00 12.13 -18.83
N VAL A 14 -35.82 12.21 -18.22
CA VAL A 14 -35.59 11.64 -16.89
C VAL A 14 -36.54 12.37 -15.96
N GLN A 15 -37.71 11.78 -15.67
CA GLN A 15 -38.57 12.28 -14.60
C GLN A 15 -37.84 12.06 -13.28
N ASP A 16 -37.40 13.17 -12.69
CA ASP A 16 -36.96 13.31 -11.30
C ASP A 16 -37.91 12.56 -10.34
N PRO A 17 -37.41 12.00 -9.21
CA PRO A 17 -38.29 11.50 -8.16
C PRO A 17 -39.23 12.63 -7.71
N SER A 18 -40.52 12.31 -7.53
CA SER A 18 -41.54 13.27 -7.08
C SER A 18 -41.01 14.12 -5.92
N PRO A 19 -41.16 15.46 -5.96
CA PRO A 19 -40.76 16.32 -4.86
C PRO A 19 -41.49 15.85 -3.59
N GLY A 20 -40.76 15.72 -2.48
CA GLY A 20 -41.32 15.34 -1.19
C GLY A 20 -42.52 16.21 -0.79
N CYS A 21 -43.34 15.71 0.14
CA CYS A 21 -44.56 16.37 0.59
C CYS A 21 -44.29 17.79 1.14
N GLN A 22 -45.19 18.73 0.80
CA GLN A 22 -45.24 20.06 1.40
C GLN A 22 -46.59 20.25 2.07
N ALA A 23 -46.59 20.46 3.38
CA ALA A 23 -47.81 20.71 4.15
C ALA A 23 -48.31 22.14 3.89
N ASP A 24 -49.59 22.27 3.59
CA ASP A 24 -50.31 23.54 3.45
C ASP A 24 -51.50 23.52 4.41
N SER A 25 -51.34 24.12 5.59
CA SER A 25 -52.38 24.16 6.63
C SER A 25 -53.62 25.00 6.26
N SER A 26 -53.63 25.65 5.09
CA SER A 26 -54.76 26.43 4.59
C SER A 26 -55.13 26.06 3.14
N GLY A 27 -54.63 24.91 2.69
CA GLY A 27 -54.80 24.43 1.33
C GLY A 27 -56.23 23.94 1.06
N GLY A 28 -56.59 23.90 -0.22
CA GLY A 28 -57.90 23.40 -0.68
C GLY A 28 -57.88 21.92 -1.05
N ALA A 29 -58.92 21.48 -1.76
CA ALA A 29 -59.01 20.14 -2.34
C ALA A 29 -57.73 19.74 -3.09
N GLY A 30 -57.27 18.50 -2.88
CA GLY A 30 -56.05 17.96 -3.50
C GLY A 30 -54.73 18.43 -2.90
N THR A 31 -54.74 19.25 -1.84
CA THR A 31 -53.52 19.66 -1.12
C THR A 31 -53.36 18.90 0.20
N CYS A 32 -52.10 18.77 0.64
CA CYS A 32 -51.76 18.02 1.84
C CYS A 32 -51.79 18.88 3.11
N GLU A 33 -52.47 18.41 4.14
CA GLU A 33 -52.50 19.03 5.47
C GLU A 33 -51.27 18.61 6.31
N GLN A 34 -50.90 17.32 6.26
CA GLN A 34 -49.84 16.74 7.11
C GLN A 34 -48.92 15.79 6.32
N CYS A 35 -47.62 15.91 6.53
CA CYS A 35 -46.58 15.12 5.86
C CYS A 35 -45.90 14.13 6.83
N GLU A 36 -46.66 13.27 7.51
CA GLU A 36 -46.17 12.40 8.58
C GLU A 36 -45.93 10.94 8.16
N ALA A 37 -45.82 10.67 6.85
CA ALA A 37 -45.50 9.36 6.31
C ALA A 37 -44.05 9.32 5.77
N PRO A 38 -43.02 9.04 6.61
CA PRO A 38 -41.64 8.93 6.17
C PRO A 38 -41.38 7.59 5.47
N ILE A 39 -40.98 7.63 4.20
CA ILE A 39 -40.72 6.43 3.38
C ILE A 39 -39.45 6.67 2.56
N GLY A 40 -38.45 5.79 2.71
CA GLY A 40 -37.18 5.88 1.97
C GLY A 40 -36.43 7.21 2.17
N GLY A 41 -36.57 7.85 3.34
CA GLY A 41 -35.99 9.16 3.65
C GLY A 41 -36.77 10.37 3.11
N THR A 42 -37.88 10.15 2.40
CA THR A 42 -38.78 11.20 1.91
C THR A 42 -40.07 11.20 2.72
N SER A 43 -40.59 12.37 3.08
CA SER A 43 -41.89 12.47 3.75
C SER A 43 -43.01 12.60 2.71
N TYR A 44 -44.08 11.85 2.91
CA TYR A 44 -45.26 11.79 2.05
C TYR A 44 -46.50 12.27 2.80
N CYS A 45 -47.56 12.59 2.05
CA CYS A 45 -48.80 13.06 2.65
C CYS A 45 -49.47 11.95 3.48
N SER A 46 -49.81 12.27 4.72
CA SER A 46 -50.55 11.41 5.65
C SER A 46 -51.99 11.89 5.89
N LYS A 47 -52.30 13.16 5.56
CA LYS A 47 -53.63 13.75 5.71
C LYS A 47 -53.87 14.87 4.70
N CYS A 48 -55.04 14.89 4.06
CA CYS A 48 -55.45 15.86 3.06
C CYS A 48 -56.38 16.95 3.62
N ASN A 49 -56.29 18.17 3.10
CA ASN A 49 -57.06 19.31 3.60
C ASN A 49 -58.57 19.23 3.31
N ASP A 50 -58.99 18.48 2.28
CA ASP A 50 -60.41 18.23 2.00
C ASP A 50 -60.81 16.84 2.51
N PRO A 51 -61.41 16.76 3.70
CA PRO A 51 -61.73 15.48 4.32
C PRO A 51 -62.94 14.77 3.70
N SER A 52 -63.64 15.38 2.74
CA SER A 52 -64.89 14.86 2.21
C SER A 52 -64.68 13.91 1.05
N ASN A 53 -63.70 14.20 0.19
CA ASN A 53 -63.46 13.46 -1.04
C ASN A 53 -62.00 13.03 -1.24
N TYR A 54 -61.06 13.60 -0.48
CA TYR A 54 -59.63 13.40 -0.73
C TYR A 54 -58.96 12.61 0.39
N ALA A 55 -58.10 11.67 0.01
CA ALA A 55 -57.26 10.94 0.94
C ALA A 55 -55.91 10.58 0.29
N PRO A 56 -54.87 10.25 1.10
CA PRO A 56 -53.55 9.97 0.55
C PRO A 56 -53.49 8.61 -0.15
N VAL A 57 -53.16 8.63 -1.44
CA VAL A 57 -52.87 7.43 -2.25
C VAL A 57 -51.50 7.60 -2.89
N ASP A 58 -50.60 6.64 -2.64
CA ASP A 58 -49.17 6.72 -3.01
C ASP A 58 -48.50 8.04 -2.56
N GLY A 59 -48.91 8.57 -1.40
CA GLY A 59 -48.33 9.75 -0.79
C GLY A 59 -48.81 11.10 -1.34
N ALA A 60 -49.79 11.11 -2.26
CA ALA A 60 -50.43 12.30 -2.79
C ALA A 60 -51.93 12.34 -2.42
N CYS A 61 -52.48 13.55 -2.27
CA CYS A 61 -53.91 13.73 -2.02
C CYS A 61 -54.72 13.53 -3.29
N GLU A 62 -55.48 12.45 -3.33
CA GLU A 62 -56.24 12.02 -4.50
C GLU A 62 -57.73 11.99 -4.19
N ASP A 63 -58.58 12.32 -5.17
CA ASP A 63 -60.04 12.20 -5.03
C ASP A 63 -60.43 10.72 -5.04
N VAL A 64 -60.78 10.19 -3.86
CA VAL A 64 -61.10 8.78 -3.61
C VAL A 64 -62.62 8.52 -3.63
N GLU A 65 -63.44 9.51 -3.97
CA GLU A 65 -64.89 9.34 -4.11
C GLU A 65 -65.34 9.28 -5.56
N THR A 66 -64.75 10.12 -6.42
CA THR A 66 -65.15 10.26 -7.82
C THR A 66 -64.26 9.48 -8.79
N GLN A 67 -62.99 9.26 -8.44
CA GLN A 67 -62.06 8.47 -9.26
C GLN A 67 -62.08 6.99 -8.84
N ALA A 68 -62.65 6.14 -9.70
CA ALA A 68 -62.89 4.73 -9.37
C ALA A 68 -61.61 3.92 -9.10
N ASP A 69 -60.49 4.26 -9.75
CA ASP A 69 -59.19 3.64 -9.53
C ASP A 69 -58.61 4.01 -8.15
N LYS A 70 -58.73 5.29 -7.74
CA LYS A 70 -58.28 5.75 -6.42
C LYS A 70 -59.15 5.21 -5.30
N LYS A 71 -60.47 5.17 -5.51
CA LYS A 71 -61.45 4.53 -4.61
C LYS A 71 -61.22 3.03 -4.43
N ALA A 72 -60.71 2.35 -5.45
CA ALA A 72 -60.37 0.93 -5.34
C ALA A 72 -59.11 0.68 -4.48
N LEU A 73 -58.22 1.68 -4.37
CA LEU A 73 -57.04 1.63 -3.51
C LEU A 73 -57.38 2.08 -2.08
N CYS A 74 -58.14 3.15 -1.92
CA CYS A 74 -58.64 3.66 -0.64
C CYS A 74 -60.16 3.47 -0.57
N THR A 75 -60.59 2.35 0.01
CA THR A 75 -62.00 1.91 0.01
C THR A 75 -62.84 2.64 1.06
N ALA A 76 -62.21 3.13 2.12
CA ALA A 76 -62.81 4.04 3.10
C ALA A 76 -61.80 5.09 3.55
N HIS A 77 -62.29 6.30 3.81
CA HIS A 77 -61.51 7.42 4.33
C HIS A 77 -62.33 8.22 5.34
N SER A 78 -61.65 8.92 6.23
CA SER A 78 -62.24 9.85 7.19
C SER A 78 -61.23 10.90 7.59
N ASP A 79 -61.68 12.14 7.83
CA ASP A 79 -60.80 13.26 8.24
C ASP A 79 -59.60 13.43 7.29
N GLY A 80 -59.83 13.25 5.97
CA GLY A 80 -58.79 13.44 4.96
C GLY A 80 -57.68 12.39 4.96
N ALA A 81 -57.85 11.27 5.65
CA ALA A 81 -56.93 10.13 5.66
C ALA A 81 -57.65 8.84 5.26
N CYS A 82 -56.94 7.93 4.60
CA CYS A 82 -57.46 6.59 4.31
C CYS A 82 -57.53 5.77 5.60
N THR A 83 -58.68 5.13 5.83
CA THR A 83 -58.93 4.25 6.98
C THR A 83 -59.08 2.79 6.57
N GLU A 84 -59.31 2.51 5.29
CA GLU A 84 -59.35 1.16 4.75
C GLU A 84 -58.75 1.15 3.35
N CYS A 85 -57.82 0.22 3.10
CA CYS A 85 -57.21 0.03 1.79
C CYS A 85 -57.78 -1.20 1.08
N GLY A 86 -57.65 -1.22 -0.24
CA GLY A 86 -58.12 -2.30 -1.09
C GLY A 86 -57.14 -2.69 -2.19
N SER A 87 -57.57 -3.63 -3.04
CA SER A 87 -56.83 -4.05 -4.23
C SER A 87 -55.39 -4.47 -3.90
N THR A 88 -54.39 -3.93 -4.62
CA THR A 88 -52.95 -4.18 -4.42
C THR A 88 -52.27 -3.11 -3.57
N SER A 89 -53.02 -2.36 -2.76
CA SER A 89 -52.46 -1.38 -1.83
C SER A 89 -52.45 -1.90 -0.40
N PHE A 90 -51.75 -1.19 0.49
CA PHE A 90 -51.71 -1.46 1.92
C PHE A 90 -51.72 -0.16 2.73
N LEU A 91 -52.25 -0.22 3.95
CA LEU A 91 -52.38 0.95 4.81
C LEU A 91 -51.07 1.27 5.54
N TYR A 92 -50.62 2.52 5.48
CA TYR A 92 -49.48 3.02 6.23
C TYR A 92 -49.67 4.49 6.60
N LYS A 93 -49.58 4.85 7.88
CA LYS A 93 -49.66 6.26 8.35
C LYS A 93 -50.75 7.11 7.67
N GLY A 94 -51.98 6.59 7.59
CA GLY A 94 -53.14 7.31 7.05
C GLY A 94 -53.28 7.34 5.52
N GLY A 95 -52.44 6.61 4.78
CA GLY A 95 -52.53 6.51 3.31
C GLY A 95 -52.49 5.07 2.80
N CYS A 96 -52.98 4.86 1.57
CA CYS A 96 -52.90 3.59 0.85
C CYS A 96 -51.78 3.61 -0.18
N TYR A 97 -50.84 2.67 -0.06
CA TYR A 97 -49.61 2.64 -0.86
C TYR A 97 -49.51 1.38 -1.68
N GLN A 98 -49.02 1.48 -2.92
CA GLN A 98 -48.80 0.33 -3.79
C GLN A 98 -47.32 -0.09 -3.78
N PRO A 99 -47.01 -1.41 -3.80
CA PRO A 99 -45.64 -1.93 -3.80
C PRO A 99 -44.96 -1.91 -5.19
N ASN A 100 -45.54 -1.21 -6.16
CA ASN A 100 -45.11 -1.23 -7.56
C ASN A 100 -43.84 -0.38 -7.81
N ASP A 101 -43.13 -0.66 -8.90
CA ASP A 101 -41.93 0.09 -9.29
C ASP A 101 -42.18 1.60 -9.32
N ARG A 102 -41.26 2.36 -8.72
CA ARG A 102 -41.27 3.84 -8.60
C ARG A 102 -42.39 4.42 -7.73
N LYS A 103 -43.10 3.60 -6.95
CA LYS A 103 -44.05 4.07 -5.95
C LYS A 103 -43.42 4.07 -4.55
N PRO A 104 -43.82 4.99 -3.67
CA PRO A 104 -43.29 5.03 -2.31
C PRO A 104 -43.49 3.71 -1.57
N GLY A 105 -44.64 3.04 -1.77
CA GLY A 105 -44.97 1.79 -1.10
C GLY A 105 -43.97 0.65 -1.31
N GLN A 106 -43.24 0.63 -2.44
CA GLN A 106 -42.21 -0.37 -2.72
C GLN A 106 -41.08 -0.40 -1.67
N SER A 107 -40.81 0.73 -1.02
CA SER A 107 -39.78 0.81 0.03
C SER A 107 -40.22 0.21 1.36
N LEU A 108 -41.52 -0.08 1.52
CA LEU A 108 -42.11 -0.62 2.75
C LEU A 108 -42.57 -2.06 2.57
N CYS A 109 -43.09 -2.39 1.39
CA CYS A 109 -43.75 -3.63 1.09
C CYS A 109 -43.37 -4.10 -0.33
N LEU A 110 -43.05 -5.38 -0.47
CA LEU A 110 -42.74 -6.02 -1.75
C LEU A 110 -43.99 -6.62 -2.40
N VAL A 111 -44.93 -7.12 -1.60
CA VAL A 111 -46.17 -7.73 -2.10
C VAL A 111 -47.34 -7.31 -1.21
N ALA A 112 -48.39 -6.77 -1.81
CA ALA A 112 -49.62 -6.38 -1.13
C ALA A 112 -50.85 -6.95 -1.84
N ALA A 113 -51.82 -7.41 -1.06
CA ALA A 113 -53.05 -8.00 -1.55
C ALA A 113 -54.20 -7.74 -0.58
N GLY A 114 -55.37 -7.35 -1.10
CA GLY A 114 -56.57 -7.17 -0.30
C GLY A 114 -56.48 -6.03 0.72
N GLY A 115 -55.68 -5.00 0.46
CA GLY A 115 -55.51 -3.87 1.39
C GLY A 115 -54.43 -4.07 2.45
N VAL A 116 -53.69 -5.19 2.42
CA VAL A 116 -52.63 -5.49 3.39
C VAL A 116 -51.31 -5.84 2.72
N CYS A 117 -50.21 -5.52 3.38
CA CYS A 117 -48.89 -5.99 3.00
C CYS A 117 -48.74 -7.47 3.40
N THR A 118 -48.31 -8.30 2.47
CA THR A 118 -48.09 -9.74 2.67
C THR A 118 -46.61 -10.13 2.62
N GLU A 119 -45.75 -9.25 2.11
CA GLU A 119 -44.29 -9.41 2.13
C GLU A 119 -43.64 -8.04 2.36
N ALA A 120 -43.03 -7.82 3.53
CA ALA A 120 -42.40 -6.55 3.86
C ALA A 120 -41.05 -6.37 3.15
N ALA A 121 -40.69 -5.12 2.86
CA ALA A 121 -39.36 -4.77 2.38
C ALA A 121 -38.33 -4.81 3.52
N THR A 122 -37.04 -4.90 3.18
CA THR A 122 -35.95 -4.87 4.15
C THR A 122 -36.04 -3.64 5.07
N GLY A 123 -35.97 -3.88 6.38
CA GLY A 123 -36.12 -2.84 7.40
C GLY A 123 -37.56 -2.61 7.87
N TYR A 124 -38.50 -3.42 7.41
CA TYR A 124 -39.88 -3.45 7.89
C TYR A 124 -40.31 -4.88 8.21
N PHE A 125 -41.32 -5.03 9.07
CA PHE A 125 -41.98 -6.29 9.35
C PHE A 125 -43.50 -6.12 9.37
N ILE A 126 -44.24 -7.21 9.20
CA ILE A 126 -45.71 -7.22 9.14
C ILE A 126 -46.26 -7.58 10.51
N PRO A 127 -47.15 -6.76 11.12
CA PRO A 127 -47.91 -7.15 12.29
C PRO A 127 -48.82 -8.34 11.98
N THR A 128 -48.72 -9.41 12.76
CA THR A 128 -49.55 -10.59 12.56
C THR A 128 -51.03 -10.26 12.75
N GLY A 129 -51.86 -10.66 11.78
CA GLY A 129 -53.31 -10.46 11.82
C GLY A 129 -53.78 -9.05 11.44
N ALA A 130 -52.91 -8.21 10.87
CA ALA A 130 -53.31 -6.90 10.34
C ALA A 130 -54.43 -7.06 9.30
N ALA A 131 -55.55 -6.36 9.52
CA ALA A 131 -56.62 -6.23 8.54
C ALA A 131 -56.32 -5.05 7.59
N ASN A 132 -57.15 -4.89 6.57
CA ASN A 132 -57.05 -3.78 5.62
C ASN A 132 -57.39 -2.40 6.23
N THR A 133 -57.81 -2.38 7.49
CA THR A 133 -58.03 -1.18 8.32
C THR A 133 -56.86 -0.89 9.26
N ASP A 134 -55.89 -1.79 9.36
CA ASP A 134 -54.74 -1.69 10.25
C ASP A 134 -53.49 -1.30 9.45
N GLN A 135 -52.58 -0.56 10.08
CA GLN A 135 -51.29 -0.28 9.46
C GLN A 135 -50.53 -1.59 9.22
N SER A 136 -50.21 -1.87 7.96
CA SER A 136 -49.76 -3.19 7.53
C SER A 136 -48.28 -3.49 7.77
N VAL A 137 -47.48 -2.47 8.07
CA VAL A 137 -46.02 -2.60 8.24
C VAL A 137 -45.52 -1.70 9.36
N VAL A 138 -44.52 -2.20 10.08
CA VAL A 138 -43.81 -1.48 11.16
C VAL A 138 -42.33 -1.43 10.81
N ALA A 139 -41.70 -0.27 10.98
CA ALA A 139 -40.27 -0.12 10.74
C ALA A 139 -39.48 -0.85 11.83
N CYS A 140 -38.41 -1.54 11.45
CA CYS A 140 -37.53 -2.24 12.39
C CYS A 140 -36.94 -1.30 13.44
N GLY A 141 -36.77 -0.01 13.13
CA GLY A 141 -36.25 1.01 14.03
C GLY A 141 -37.28 1.72 14.91
N ASP A 142 -38.59 1.45 14.76
CA ASP A 142 -39.66 2.17 15.45
C ASP A 142 -39.91 1.59 16.86
N ASP A 143 -39.07 2.01 17.80
CA ASP A 143 -39.10 1.58 19.21
C ASP A 143 -40.13 2.33 20.06
N THR A 144 -40.65 3.45 19.56
CA THR A 144 -41.48 4.38 20.33
C THR A 144 -42.95 4.29 19.96
N THR A 145 -43.29 4.42 18.68
CA THR A 145 -44.70 4.52 18.25
C THR A 145 -45.36 3.15 18.14
N GLY A 146 -44.84 2.29 17.27
CA GLY A 146 -45.42 0.97 17.02
C GLY A 146 -46.82 1.02 16.40
N VAL A 147 -47.41 -0.16 16.22
CA VAL A 147 -48.76 -0.33 15.66
C VAL A 147 -49.54 -1.32 16.52
N THR A 148 -50.77 -0.94 16.93
CA THR A 148 -51.65 -1.84 17.66
C THR A 148 -52.54 -2.62 16.71
N VAL A 149 -52.44 -3.95 16.73
CA VAL A 149 -53.28 -4.87 15.95
C VAL A 149 -53.81 -5.94 16.90
N GLY A 150 -55.12 -6.19 16.87
CA GLY A 150 -55.74 -7.26 17.68
C GLY A 150 -55.54 -7.14 19.20
N GLY A 151 -55.25 -5.93 19.71
CA GLY A 151 -54.97 -5.68 21.13
C GLY A 151 -53.49 -5.78 21.53
N SER A 152 -52.61 -6.18 20.61
CA SER A 152 -51.15 -6.23 20.80
C SER A 152 -50.46 -5.06 20.12
N THR A 153 -49.36 -4.53 20.68
CA THR A 153 -48.63 -3.38 20.11
C THR A 153 -47.28 -3.78 19.55
N TYR A 154 -47.18 -3.81 18.23
CA TYR A 154 -46.01 -4.23 17.47
C TYR A 154 -44.99 -3.10 17.38
N LYS A 155 -43.76 -3.31 17.87
CA LYS A 155 -42.68 -2.32 17.89
C LYS A 155 -41.37 -2.85 17.31
N GLY A 156 -40.56 -1.94 16.79
CA GLY A 156 -39.17 -2.18 16.42
C GLY A 156 -38.19 -2.04 17.60
N VAL A 157 -36.91 -2.05 17.27
CA VAL A 157 -35.78 -1.89 18.21
C VAL A 157 -35.00 -0.63 17.85
N ALA A 158 -34.65 0.17 18.85
CA ALA A 158 -34.00 1.46 18.66
C ALA A 158 -32.69 1.33 17.85
N GLY A 159 -32.60 2.00 16.70
CA GLY A 159 -31.42 1.94 15.84
C GLY A 159 -31.24 0.62 15.09
N CYS A 160 -32.29 -0.18 14.97
CA CYS A 160 -32.27 -1.39 14.16
C CYS A 160 -32.54 -1.08 12.68
N GLN A 161 -31.70 -1.62 11.80
CA GLN A 161 -31.83 -1.49 10.35
C GLN A 161 -32.60 -2.67 9.75
N GLU A 162 -32.34 -3.90 10.21
CA GLU A 162 -33.01 -5.12 9.74
C GLU A 162 -33.45 -5.94 10.95
N CYS A 163 -34.63 -6.53 10.87
CA CYS A 163 -35.23 -7.29 11.96
C CYS A 163 -36.05 -8.47 11.44
N VAL A 164 -36.28 -9.42 12.32
CA VAL A 164 -37.24 -10.52 12.13
C VAL A 164 -38.50 -10.18 12.91
N ASP A 165 -39.66 -10.56 12.36
CA ASP A 165 -40.94 -10.38 13.00
C ASP A 165 -40.99 -11.06 14.40
N PRO A 166 -41.80 -10.55 15.34
CA PRO A 166 -41.87 -11.08 16.70
C PRO A 166 -42.46 -12.50 16.79
N ASP A 167 -43.25 -12.93 15.81
CA ASP A 167 -44.02 -14.17 15.85
C ASP A 167 -43.32 -15.37 15.17
N ALA A 168 -42.31 -15.15 14.33
CA ALA A 168 -41.45 -16.18 13.74
C ALA A 168 -40.17 -16.45 14.55
N ALA A 169 -39.92 -15.70 15.64
CA ALA A 169 -38.77 -15.94 16.52
C ALA A 169 -38.98 -17.18 17.41
N THR A 170 -38.06 -18.14 17.36
CA THR A 170 -38.03 -19.28 18.30
C THR A 170 -37.79 -18.80 19.72
N GLY A 171 -38.87 -18.72 20.51
CA GLY A 171 -38.86 -18.21 21.88
C GLY A 171 -39.61 -16.89 21.98
N ALA A 172 -40.94 -16.95 21.92
CA ALA A 172 -41.82 -15.79 22.01
C ALA A 172 -41.51 -14.96 23.28
N ARG A 173 -41.06 -13.72 23.12
CA ARG A 173 -41.14 -12.73 24.19
C ARG A 173 -42.62 -12.41 24.41
N ALA A 174 -43.00 -12.08 25.65
CA ALA A 174 -44.36 -11.64 25.97
C ALA A 174 -44.71 -10.28 25.33
N ASP A 175 -43.71 -9.59 24.79
CA ASP A 175 -43.79 -8.27 24.19
C ASP A 175 -43.65 -8.42 22.67
N THR A 176 -44.61 -7.91 21.90
CA THR A 176 -44.63 -7.92 20.43
C THR A 176 -43.58 -6.98 19.82
N VAL A 177 -42.30 -7.23 20.12
CA VAL A 177 -41.14 -6.44 19.69
C VAL A 177 -40.30 -7.25 18.70
N ALA A 178 -39.97 -6.67 17.55
CA ALA A 178 -39.15 -7.31 16.53
C ALA A 178 -37.75 -7.69 17.05
N THR A 179 -37.17 -8.75 16.49
CA THR A 179 -35.80 -9.17 16.83
C THR A 179 -34.82 -8.51 15.87
N CYS A 180 -33.96 -7.61 16.37
CA CYS A 180 -32.99 -6.97 15.51
C CYS A 180 -31.92 -7.96 15.02
N THR A 181 -31.63 -7.93 13.72
CA THR A 181 -30.61 -8.76 13.07
C THR A 181 -29.45 -7.93 12.51
N ARG A 182 -29.66 -6.62 12.31
CA ARG A 182 -28.63 -5.68 11.87
C ARG A 182 -28.92 -4.29 12.41
N CYS A 183 -27.90 -3.64 12.97
CA CYS A 183 -27.99 -2.27 13.45
C CYS A 183 -27.61 -1.27 12.36
N VAL A 184 -28.12 -0.04 12.48
CA VAL A 184 -27.65 1.07 11.65
C VAL A 184 -26.19 1.41 11.97
N ASP A 185 -25.39 1.67 10.95
CA ASP A 185 -23.99 2.06 11.15
C ASP A 185 -23.89 3.39 11.93
N PRO A 186 -22.97 3.53 12.90
CA PRO A 186 -21.89 2.60 13.27
C PRO A 186 -22.20 1.66 14.46
N LYS A 187 -23.47 1.44 14.82
CA LYS A 187 -23.88 0.68 16.04
C LYS A 187 -23.61 -0.83 15.93
N TYR A 188 -23.47 -1.49 17.07
CA TYR A 188 -23.17 -2.93 17.16
C TYR A 188 -24.38 -3.73 17.62
N LEU A 189 -24.64 -4.88 16.99
CA LEU A 189 -25.67 -5.83 17.43
C LEU A 189 -25.18 -6.64 18.64
N LYS A 190 -25.94 -6.61 19.74
CA LYS A 190 -25.69 -7.38 20.98
C LYS A 190 -27.00 -8.00 21.48
N ASP A 191 -27.08 -9.33 21.51
CA ASP A 191 -28.26 -10.08 22.00
C ASP A 191 -29.61 -9.56 21.42
N SER A 192 -29.61 -9.22 20.13
CA SER A 192 -30.75 -8.65 19.38
C SER A 192 -31.11 -7.18 19.66
N GLU A 193 -30.24 -6.44 20.35
CA GLU A 193 -30.33 -4.99 20.56
C GLU A 193 -29.13 -4.25 19.95
N CYS A 194 -29.27 -2.95 19.72
CA CYS A 194 -28.22 -2.12 19.14
C CYS A 194 -27.53 -1.25 20.17
N VAL A 195 -26.23 -1.47 20.37
CA VAL A 195 -25.40 -0.68 21.28
C VAL A 195 -24.57 0.36 20.50
N ALA A 196 -24.21 1.46 21.18
CA ALA A 196 -23.68 2.65 20.52
C ALA A 196 -22.34 2.43 19.78
N ASP A 197 -21.45 1.62 20.35
CA ASP A 197 -20.09 1.43 19.86
C ASP A 197 -19.47 0.11 20.37
N ALA A 198 -18.24 -0.18 19.94
CA ALA A 198 -17.49 -1.39 20.32
C ALA A 198 -17.28 -1.54 21.83
N SER A 199 -17.17 -0.43 22.58
CA SER A 199 -16.95 -0.47 24.03
C SER A 199 -18.22 -0.86 24.78
N ALA A 200 -19.39 -0.52 24.22
CA ALA A 200 -20.68 -0.91 24.76
C ALA A 200 -20.99 -2.43 24.63
N CYS A 201 -20.17 -3.19 23.87
CA CYS A 201 -20.23 -4.65 23.92
C CYS A 201 -19.94 -5.17 25.34
N GLY A 202 -19.04 -4.51 26.08
CA GLY A 202 -18.73 -4.83 27.47
C GLY A 202 -18.07 -6.20 27.68
N ASP A 203 -17.91 -6.56 28.95
CA ASP A 203 -17.26 -7.81 29.36
C ASP A 203 -18.01 -9.04 28.86
N GLY A 204 -17.26 -10.06 28.43
CA GLY A 204 -17.84 -11.31 27.90
C GLY A 204 -18.27 -11.24 26.43
N TYR A 205 -17.96 -10.16 25.73
CA TYR A 205 -18.21 -10.00 24.30
C TYR A 205 -16.96 -9.50 23.56
N ALA A 206 -16.82 -9.91 22.31
CA ALA A 206 -15.85 -9.36 21.38
C ALA A 206 -16.54 -8.49 20.33
N ALA A 207 -16.15 -7.22 20.23
CA ALA A 207 -16.62 -6.34 19.18
C ALA A 207 -15.97 -6.70 17.83
N LYS A 208 -16.81 -6.97 16.83
CA LYS A 208 -16.39 -7.23 15.44
C LYS A 208 -17.01 -6.18 14.53
N GLU A 209 -16.15 -5.41 13.89
CA GLU A 209 -16.54 -4.47 12.84
C GLU A 209 -16.68 -5.19 11.50
N ASP A 210 -17.78 -4.95 10.80
CA ASP A 210 -18.08 -5.49 9.47
C ASP A 210 -19.04 -4.54 8.74
N SER A 211 -18.49 -3.69 7.87
CA SER A 211 -19.27 -2.72 7.10
C SER A 211 -20.23 -3.34 6.08
N LYS A 212 -20.07 -4.63 5.75
CA LYS A 212 -20.93 -5.32 4.78
C LYS A 212 -22.09 -6.01 5.46
N ASN A 213 -21.83 -6.75 6.53
CA ASN A 213 -22.83 -7.57 7.23
C ASN A 213 -23.37 -6.93 8.52
N GLY A 214 -22.84 -5.77 8.92
CA GLY A 214 -23.18 -5.06 10.14
C GLY A 214 -22.27 -5.42 11.33
N ASN A 215 -21.94 -4.40 12.12
CA ASN A 215 -21.12 -4.53 13.32
C ASN A 215 -21.83 -5.37 14.39
N ARG A 216 -21.08 -6.21 15.13
CA ARG A 216 -21.66 -7.10 16.15
C ARG A 216 -20.77 -7.37 17.36
N CYS A 217 -21.42 -7.63 18.49
CA CYS A 217 -20.82 -8.13 19.71
C CYS A 217 -20.97 -9.66 19.75
N ILE A 218 -19.86 -10.37 19.59
CA ILE A 218 -19.84 -11.84 19.62
C ILE A 218 -19.69 -12.27 21.07
N LYS A 219 -20.65 -13.04 21.59
CA LYS A 219 -20.62 -13.54 22.95
C LYS A 219 -19.51 -14.59 23.11
N CYS A 220 -18.64 -14.40 24.10
CA CYS A 220 -17.44 -15.22 24.24
C CYS A 220 -17.75 -16.69 24.51
N ASN A 221 -18.80 -16.99 25.29
CA ASN A 221 -19.19 -18.35 25.67
C ASN A 221 -20.34 -18.93 24.82
N ASP A 222 -20.39 -18.59 23.53
CA ASP A 222 -21.45 -19.04 22.63
C ASP A 222 -20.86 -19.72 21.39
N ALA A 223 -20.57 -21.02 21.51
CA ALA A 223 -19.94 -21.78 20.44
C ALA A 223 -20.77 -21.85 19.15
N ASP A 224 -22.10 -21.74 19.25
CA ASP A 224 -23.01 -21.80 18.10
C ASP A 224 -22.95 -20.51 17.26
N ASN A 225 -22.63 -19.38 17.91
CA ASN A 225 -22.57 -18.06 17.28
C ASN A 225 -21.13 -17.50 17.14
N GLY A 226 -20.13 -18.39 17.07
CA GLY A 226 -18.74 -18.03 16.82
C GLY A 226 -17.90 -17.69 18.06
N GLY A 227 -18.44 -17.88 19.25
CA GLY A 227 -17.71 -17.89 20.52
C GLY A 227 -16.94 -19.20 20.76
N ILE A 228 -16.41 -19.34 21.98
CA ILE A 228 -15.65 -20.49 22.46
C ILE A 228 -16.29 -20.98 23.77
N ALA A 229 -16.67 -22.25 23.83
CA ALA A 229 -17.20 -22.85 25.06
C ALA A 229 -16.24 -22.66 26.26
N ASP A 230 -16.80 -22.31 27.41
CA ASP A 230 -16.15 -21.95 28.67
C ASP A 230 -15.27 -20.69 28.64
N CYS A 231 -15.34 -19.89 27.56
CA CYS A 231 -14.57 -18.65 27.45
C CYS A 231 -15.30 -17.46 28.09
N ALA A 232 -14.69 -16.88 29.12
CA ALA A 232 -15.21 -15.73 29.85
C ALA A 232 -14.89 -14.39 29.16
N GLN A 233 -13.71 -14.25 28.57
CA GLN A 233 -13.27 -13.04 27.87
C GLN A 233 -12.59 -13.41 26.56
N CYS A 234 -12.83 -12.63 25.50
CA CYS A 234 -12.39 -12.95 24.16
C CYS A 234 -12.14 -11.71 23.28
N THR A 235 -11.48 -11.91 22.14
CA THR A 235 -11.21 -10.86 21.15
C THR A 235 -11.55 -11.36 19.76
N ALA A 236 -12.13 -10.49 18.91
CA ALA A 236 -12.55 -10.88 17.57
C ALA A 236 -11.34 -11.16 16.66
N THR A 237 -11.47 -12.16 15.79
CA THR A 237 -10.44 -12.52 14.81
C THR A 237 -10.54 -11.69 13.53
N ALA A 238 -9.42 -11.50 12.83
CA ALA A 238 -9.32 -10.62 11.67
C ALA A 238 -9.87 -11.21 10.35
N SER A 239 -10.05 -12.53 10.24
CA SER A 239 -10.29 -13.22 8.96
C SER A 239 -11.69 -13.84 8.81
N PRO A 240 -12.23 -13.94 7.58
CA PRO A 240 -13.49 -14.63 7.33
C PRO A 240 -13.19 -16.13 7.26
N ILE A 241 -13.60 -16.90 8.28
CA ILE A 241 -13.33 -18.34 8.31
C ILE A 241 -14.63 -19.13 8.14
N ARG A 242 -14.50 -20.15 7.28
CA ARG A 242 -15.36 -21.31 7.02
C ARG A 242 -16.36 -21.62 8.13
N SER A 243 -17.56 -22.04 7.73
CA SER A 243 -18.61 -22.54 8.62
C SER A 243 -18.06 -23.49 9.70
N GLY A 244 -18.27 -23.15 10.97
CA GLY A 244 -17.93 -23.98 12.13
C GLY A 244 -16.62 -23.64 12.88
N ALA A 245 -15.84 -22.64 12.47
CA ALA A 245 -14.66 -22.19 13.23
C ALA A 245 -15.00 -21.04 14.21
N PRO A 246 -14.37 -20.97 15.40
CA PRO A 246 -14.54 -19.84 16.31
C PRO A 246 -14.13 -18.51 15.64
N LEU A 247 -14.95 -17.48 15.81
CA LEU A 247 -14.72 -16.13 15.32
C LEU A 247 -13.93 -15.26 16.31
N VAL A 248 -13.70 -15.77 17.52
CA VAL A 248 -12.97 -15.10 18.60
C VAL A 248 -11.77 -15.93 19.05
N THR A 249 -10.80 -15.29 19.70
CA THR A 249 -9.78 -15.94 20.53
C THR A 249 -10.09 -15.71 22.00
N CYS A 250 -9.85 -16.71 22.83
CA CYS A 250 -10.10 -16.63 24.26
C CYS A 250 -8.90 -16.01 24.98
N SER A 251 -9.15 -15.02 25.83
CA SER A 251 -8.16 -14.41 26.72
C SER A 251 -8.31 -14.87 28.17
N GLN A 252 -9.52 -15.29 28.57
CA GLN A 252 -9.79 -15.82 29.90
C GLN A 252 -10.90 -16.87 29.84
N CYS A 253 -10.68 -18.02 30.47
CA CYS A 253 -11.70 -19.05 30.65
C CYS A 253 -12.35 -18.95 32.04
N SER A 254 -13.58 -19.43 32.19
CA SER A 254 -14.33 -19.32 33.45
C SER A 254 -13.72 -20.16 34.58
N ASN A 255 -13.65 -21.49 34.42
CA ASN A 255 -13.09 -22.43 35.41
C ASN A 255 -12.02 -23.36 34.81
N LYS A 256 -11.48 -22.97 33.65
CA LYS A 256 -10.51 -23.72 32.85
C LYS A 256 -9.31 -22.83 32.55
N LYS A 257 -8.30 -23.39 31.90
CA LYS A 257 -7.14 -22.65 31.39
C LYS A 257 -7.32 -22.38 29.89
N VAL A 258 -6.83 -21.24 29.42
CA VAL A 258 -6.81 -20.92 27.99
C VAL A 258 -5.83 -21.85 27.29
N ARG A 259 -6.26 -22.48 26.18
CA ARG A 259 -5.38 -23.31 25.35
C ARG A 259 -4.20 -22.51 24.80
N PRO A 260 -3.05 -23.17 24.52
CA PRO A 260 -1.90 -22.49 23.91
C PRO A 260 -2.19 -21.78 22.58
N ASP A 261 -3.12 -22.31 21.77
CA ASP A 261 -3.57 -21.70 20.51
C ASP A 261 -4.63 -20.59 20.69
N LYS A 262 -5.08 -20.36 21.93
CA LYS A 262 -6.16 -19.44 22.34
C LYS A 262 -7.52 -19.74 21.70
N LYS A 263 -7.73 -20.93 21.12
CA LYS A 263 -8.98 -21.31 20.43
C LYS A 263 -9.90 -22.20 21.28
N GLY A 264 -9.63 -22.32 22.57
CA GLY A 264 -10.44 -23.13 23.48
C GLY A 264 -10.00 -23.02 24.93
N CYS A 265 -10.77 -23.68 25.78
CA CYS A 265 -10.53 -23.79 27.21
C CYS A 265 -10.28 -25.27 27.58
N ILE A 266 -9.27 -25.53 28.41
CA ILE A 266 -8.83 -26.88 28.81
C ILE A 266 -8.59 -26.95 30.33
N ASP A 267 -8.80 -28.11 30.95
CA ASP A 267 -8.69 -28.24 32.41
C ASP A 267 -7.24 -28.14 32.90
N THR A 268 -6.31 -28.77 32.18
CA THR A 268 -4.88 -28.82 32.53
C THR A 268 -4.03 -28.49 31.31
N CYS A 269 -2.96 -27.73 31.52
CA CYS A 269 -2.04 -27.41 30.44
C CYS A 269 -1.37 -28.67 29.88
N PRO A 270 -1.27 -28.80 28.54
CA PRO A 270 -0.71 -29.98 27.89
C PRO A 270 0.79 -30.13 28.20
N ALA A 271 1.37 -31.28 27.89
CA ALA A 271 2.81 -31.48 27.99
C ALA A 271 3.58 -30.40 27.19
N ASN A 272 4.77 -30.03 27.67
CA ASN A 272 5.60 -28.97 27.09
C ASN A 272 4.95 -27.57 27.09
N SER A 273 4.11 -27.32 28.08
CA SER A 273 3.57 -26.00 28.38
C SER A 273 3.58 -25.72 29.88
N SER A 274 3.53 -24.44 30.23
CA SER A 274 3.41 -23.95 31.61
C SER A 274 2.15 -23.11 31.76
N ASP A 275 1.57 -23.15 32.95
CA ASP A 275 0.46 -22.28 33.34
C ASP A 275 1.01 -20.89 33.69
N ASN A 276 0.67 -19.89 32.89
CA ASN A 276 0.90 -18.48 33.16
C ASN A 276 -0.43 -17.81 33.52
N ASN A 277 -0.77 -17.84 34.81
CA ASN A 277 -1.95 -17.16 35.35
C ASN A 277 -3.28 -17.54 34.66
N GLY A 278 -3.48 -18.83 34.40
CA GLY A 278 -4.68 -19.37 33.74
C GLY A 278 -4.55 -19.47 32.21
N VAL A 279 -3.41 -19.11 31.63
CA VAL A 279 -3.11 -19.27 30.19
C VAL A 279 -2.01 -20.31 30.02
N CYS A 280 -2.24 -21.34 29.21
CA CYS A 280 -1.22 -22.32 28.91
C CYS A 280 -0.27 -21.78 27.84
N GLU A 281 1.01 -21.63 28.16
CA GLU A 281 2.04 -21.14 27.26
C GLU A 281 3.04 -22.26 26.95
N CYS A 282 3.37 -22.48 25.68
CA CYS A 282 4.36 -23.49 25.31
C CYS A 282 5.75 -23.12 25.86
N VAL A 283 6.46 -24.11 26.38
CA VAL A 283 7.85 -23.91 26.84
C VAL A 283 8.77 -23.65 25.64
N SER A 284 9.91 -23.01 25.88
CA SER A 284 10.88 -22.66 24.81
C SER A 284 11.21 -23.86 23.91
N GLY A 285 11.05 -23.69 22.59
CA GLY A 285 11.27 -24.73 21.58
C GLY A 285 10.01 -25.48 21.12
N TYR A 286 8.84 -25.15 21.66
CA TYR A 286 7.55 -25.74 21.31
C TYR A 286 6.57 -24.66 20.82
N ALA A 287 5.70 -25.02 19.87
CA ALA A 287 4.67 -24.14 19.31
C ALA A 287 3.27 -24.70 19.54
N PRO A 288 2.24 -23.84 19.69
CA PRO A 288 0.87 -24.27 19.91
C PRO A 288 0.22 -24.85 18.64
N ASP A 289 -0.49 -25.97 18.78
CA ASP A 289 -1.30 -26.57 17.72
C ASP A 289 -2.64 -27.14 18.23
N GLU A 290 -3.37 -27.85 17.37
CA GLU A 290 -4.68 -28.44 17.70
C GLU A 290 -4.61 -29.50 18.83
N THR A 291 -3.43 -30.04 19.12
CA THR A 291 -3.20 -31.10 20.13
C THR A 291 -2.50 -30.62 21.39
N GLY A 292 -1.91 -29.42 21.39
CA GLY A 292 -1.24 -28.83 22.54
C GLY A 292 0.01 -28.05 22.14
N CYS A 293 1.17 -28.43 22.67
CA CYS A 293 2.47 -27.85 22.34
C CYS A 293 3.37 -28.91 21.71
N THR A 294 3.70 -28.74 20.42
CA THR A 294 4.55 -29.67 19.68
C THR A 294 5.95 -29.09 19.47
N GLN A 295 6.96 -29.98 19.53
CA GLN A 295 8.35 -29.58 19.40
C GLN A 295 8.57 -29.09 17.97
N ASN A 296 9.16 -27.91 17.83
CA ASN A 296 9.42 -27.32 16.53
C ASN A 296 10.62 -28.01 15.85
N THR A 297 10.42 -29.25 15.38
CA THR A 297 11.45 -30.06 14.70
C THR A 297 11.25 -30.18 13.19
N THR A 298 10.36 -29.39 12.60
CA THR A 298 10.17 -29.34 11.13
C THR A 298 10.14 -27.89 10.66
N PRO A 299 10.94 -27.49 9.64
CA PRO A 299 10.84 -26.16 9.04
C PRO A 299 9.42 -25.95 8.49
N GLN A 300 8.65 -25.03 9.08
CA GLN A 300 7.24 -24.80 8.74
C GLN A 300 7.06 -24.20 7.33
N CYS A 301 8.09 -23.57 6.76
CA CYS A 301 8.03 -22.93 5.45
C CYS A 301 9.14 -23.48 4.55
N LYS A 302 8.82 -23.80 3.30
CA LYS A 302 9.80 -24.13 2.26
C LYS A 302 10.58 -22.88 1.79
N THR A 303 9.98 -21.70 1.95
CA THR A 303 10.57 -20.42 1.56
C THR A 303 11.83 -20.13 2.39
N PRO A 304 13.02 -20.00 1.76
CA PRO A 304 14.27 -19.78 2.48
C PRO A 304 14.26 -18.51 3.33
N GLY A 305 14.64 -18.63 4.61
CA GLY A 305 14.68 -17.50 5.53
C GLY A 305 13.31 -17.01 6.02
N CYS A 306 12.24 -17.73 5.69
CA CYS A 306 10.89 -17.45 6.15
C CYS A 306 10.66 -18.00 7.56
N LYS A 307 10.21 -17.12 8.46
CA LYS A 307 9.85 -17.42 9.86
C LYS A 307 8.39 -17.86 9.98
N ALA A 308 7.49 -17.20 9.25
CA ALA A 308 6.07 -17.52 9.20
C ALA A 308 5.52 -17.39 7.77
N CYS A 309 4.63 -18.32 7.38
CA CYS A 309 4.04 -18.36 6.04
C CYS A 309 2.56 -18.78 6.09
N THR A 310 1.83 -18.43 5.04
CA THR A 310 0.53 -19.05 4.72
C THR A 310 0.74 -20.34 3.94
N ASN A 311 -0.16 -21.31 4.08
CA ASN A 311 -0.12 -22.61 3.40
C ASN A 311 1.25 -23.35 3.48
N PRO A 312 1.79 -23.60 4.69
CA PRO A 312 3.02 -24.37 4.93
C PRO A 312 3.22 -25.57 4.01
N ALA A 313 4.39 -25.65 3.37
CA ALA A 313 4.85 -26.77 2.55
C ALA A 313 3.99 -27.08 1.30
N LYS A 314 3.05 -26.21 0.91
CA LYS A 314 2.24 -26.31 -0.31
C LYS A 314 2.79 -25.42 -1.43
N ASP A 315 2.34 -25.66 -2.66
CA ASP A 315 2.80 -24.91 -3.85
C ASP A 315 2.37 -23.44 -3.85
N ASN A 316 1.38 -23.07 -3.03
CA ASN A 316 0.91 -21.70 -2.83
C ASN A 316 1.32 -21.12 -1.46
N GLU A 317 2.47 -21.56 -0.94
CA GLU A 317 3.07 -21.00 0.27
C GLU A 317 3.49 -19.54 0.02
N VAL A 318 3.11 -18.63 0.93
CA VAL A 318 3.52 -17.22 0.89
C VAL A 318 4.10 -16.83 2.23
N CYS A 319 5.35 -16.34 2.26
CA CYS A 319 5.95 -15.86 3.49
C CYS A 319 5.26 -14.59 4.00
N THR A 320 5.00 -14.52 5.29
CA THR A 320 4.38 -13.37 5.97
C THR A 320 5.33 -12.71 6.96
N GLU A 321 6.35 -13.41 7.43
CA GLU A 321 7.38 -12.88 8.31
C GLU A 321 8.74 -13.55 8.02
N CYS A 322 9.79 -12.74 7.88
CA CYS A 322 11.15 -13.24 7.69
C CYS A 322 11.89 -13.38 9.02
N ASN A 323 12.98 -14.15 9.01
CA ASN A 323 13.91 -14.20 10.14
C ASN A 323 14.48 -12.79 10.44
N GLU A 324 14.95 -12.55 11.67
CA GLU A 324 15.25 -11.22 12.20
C GLU A 324 16.28 -10.39 11.40
N SER A 325 17.09 -11.04 10.55
CA SER A 325 18.10 -10.41 9.70
C SER A 325 17.65 -10.13 8.26
N LYS A 326 16.37 -10.37 7.92
CA LYS A 326 15.86 -10.31 6.54
C LYS A 326 14.62 -9.41 6.42
N TYR A 327 14.40 -8.91 5.21
CA TYR A 327 13.26 -8.09 4.82
C TYR A 327 12.28 -8.88 3.95
N LEU A 328 10.99 -8.66 4.18
CA LEU A 328 9.91 -9.26 3.39
C LEU A 328 9.67 -8.45 2.11
N THR A 329 9.80 -9.09 0.94
CA THR A 329 9.51 -8.49 -0.37
C THR A 329 7.99 -8.38 -0.60
N PRO A 330 7.53 -7.54 -1.56
CA PRO A 330 6.11 -7.45 -1.93
C PRO A 330 5.48 -8.80 -2.36
N THR A 331 6.29 -9.74 -2.85
CA THR A 331 5.84 -11.09 -3.26
C THR A 331 5.93 -12.14 -2.16
N GLY A 332 6.24 -11.75 -0.92
CA GLY A 332 6.34 -12.68 0.20
C GLY A 332 7.60 -13.54 0.18
N GLN A 333 8.73 -12.97 -0.23
CA GLN A 333 10.06 -13.59 -0.16
C GLN A 333 10.94 -12.88 0.87
N CYS A 334 12.03 -13.51 1.30
CA CYS A 334 12.93 -12.95 2.32
C CYS A 334 14.33 -12.65 1.76
N VAL A 335 14.71 -11.37 1.74
CA VAL A 335 16.00 -10.90 1.24
C VAL A 335 16.81 -10.19 2.34
N ASP A 336 18.13 -10.23 2.26
CA ASP A 336 18.99 -9.57 3.26
C ASP A 336 19.12 -8.05 3.00
N ASP A 337 18.86 -7.62 1.76
CA ASP A 337 18.92 -6.22 1.33
C ASP A 337 17.83 -5.95 0.28
N CYS A 338 17.04 -4.89 0.51
CA CYS A 338 15.97 -4.46 -0.39
C CYS A 338 16.49 -3.74 -1.64
N GLY A 339 17.72 -3.21 -1.63
CA GLY A 339 18.33 -2.58 -2.82
C GLY A 339 18.48 -3.55 -4.00
N LYS A 340 18.45 -4.86 -3.75
CA LYS A 340 18.42 -5.91 -4.79
C LYS A 340 17.15 -5.91 -5.64
N LEU A 341 16.12 -5.19 -5.22
CA LEU A 341 14.85 -5.02 -5.94
C LEU A 341 14.85 -3.73 -6.77
N GLY A 342 16.01 -3.08 -6.93
CA GLY A 342 16.15 -1.77 -7.58
C GLY A 342 15.93 -0.64 -6.58
N ASN A 343 14.92 0.20 -6.80
CA ASN A 343 14.65 1.40 -6.00
C ASN A 343 13.97 1.11 -4.64
N TYR A 344 14.16 -0.06 -4.02
CA TYR A 344 13.49 -0.41 -2.77
C TYR A 344 14.40 -0.22 -1.56
N TYR A 345 13.81 0.16 -0.42
CA TYR A 345 14.51 0.32 0.85
C TYR A 345 13.90 -0.59 1.92
N GLY A 346 14.73 -0.96 2.91
CA GLY A 346 14.31 -1.71 4.09
C GLY A 346 13.63 -0.79 5.09
N ALA A 347 12.31 -0.89 5.23
CA ALA A 347 11.55 -0.09 6.18
C ALA A 347 11.65 -0.63 7.62
N ALA A 348 11.29 0.20 8.61
CA ALA A 348 11.37 -0.16 10.03
C ALA A 348 10.53 -1.39 10.44
N ASP A 349 9.49 -1.72 9.65
CA ASP A 349 8.66 -2.92 9.81
C ASP A 349 9.26 -4.18 9.16
N ARG A 350 10.54 -4.16 8.78
CA ARG A 350 11.28 -5.25 8.11
C ARG A 350 10.64 -5.67 6.78
N LYS A 351 10.09 -4.72 6.04
CA LYS A 351 9.55 -4.93 4.69
C LYS A 351 10.32 -4.11 3.66
N CYS A 352 10.45 -4.64 2.45
CA CYS A 352 10.95 -3.88 1.32
C CYS A 352 9.82 -3.00 0.77
N LYS A 353 10.07 -1.68 0.74
CA LYS A 353 9.15 -0.69 0.20
C LYS A 353 9.82 0.08 -0.92
N GLU A 354 9.04 0.42 -1.94
CA GLU A 354 9.53 1.20 -3.06
C GLU A 354 9.86 2.63 -2.61
N CYS A 355 11.03 3.13 -3.01
CA CYS A 355 11.42 4.53 -2.85
C CYS A 355 10.70 5.36 -3.90
N THR A 356 9.59 5.97 -3.50
CA THR A 356 8.77 6.85 -4.35
C THR A 356 9.19 8.32 -4.26
N ALA A 357 10.24 8.63 -3.50
CA ALA A 357 10.78 9.98 -3.39
C ALA A 357 11.33 10.44 -4.75
N VAL A 358 10.77 11.54 -5.26
CA VAL A 358 11.08 12.05 -6.60
C VAL A 358 12.55 12.45 -6.68
N ASN A 359 13.24 12.03 -7.76
CA ASN A 359 14.67 12.25 -8.00
C ASN A 359 15.58 11.72 -6.88
N CYS A 360 15.13 10.71 -6.14
CA CYS A 360 15.90 10.05 -5.11
C CYS A 360 16.57 8.78 -5.66
N ALA A 361 17.85 8.61 -5.37
CA ALA A 361 18.59 7.40 -5.68
C ALA A 361 18.41 6.34 -4.58
N GLU A 362 18.37 6.75 -3.30
CA GLU A 362 18.26 5.86 -2.15
C GLU A 362 17.38 6.46 -1.06
N CYS A 363 16.44 5.68 -0.52
CA CYS A 363 15.59 6.09 0.61
C CYS A 363 16.09 5.53 1.95
N LYS A 364 15.86 6.29 3.02
CA LYS A 364 16.01 5.86 4.42
C LYS A 364 14.88 4.92 4.84
N PRO A 365 14.99 4.22 6.00
CA PRO A 365 13.94 3.34 6.51
C PRO A 365 12.58 3.99 6.77
N ASP A 366 12.51 5.32 6.87
CA ASP A 366 11.27 6.08 7.00
C ASP A 366 10.66 6.51 5.65
N GLY A 367 11.29 6.13 4.53
CA GLY A 367 10.90 6.50 3.17
C GLY A 367 11.34 7.88 2.72
N SER A 368 12.04 8.65 3.56
CA SER A 368 12.63 9.93 3.15
C SER A 368 13.89 9.71 2.31
N CYS A 369 14.20 10.66 1.41
CA CYS A 369 15.39 10.52 0.58
C CYS A 369 16.67 10.60 1.43
N GLN A 370 17.56 9.63 1.23
CA GLN A 370 18.92 9.61 1.78
C GLN A 370 19.89 10.28 0.81
N THR A 371 19.85 9.84 -0.45
CA THR A 371 20.79 10.25 -1.49
C THR A 371 20.00 10.62 -2.73
N CYS A 372 20.21 11.83 -3.24
CA CYS A 372 19.56 12.28 -4.47
C CYS A 372 20.27 11.73 -5.71
N SER A 373 19.51 11.56 -6.79
CA SER A 373 20.07 11.24 -8.11
C SER A 373 21.02 12.35 -8.57
N THR A 374 21.99 12.01 -9.42
CA THR A 374 22.94 12.97 -10.00
C THR A 374 22.22 14.17 -10.63
N GLY A 375 22.74 15.38 -10.39
CA GLY A 375 22.09 16.63 -10.80
C GLY A 375 21.06 17.17 -9.80
N PHE A 376 20.89 16.52 -8.64
CA PHE A 376 20.02 16.98 -7.57
C PHE A 376 20.77 17.00 -6.22
N TYR A 377 20.42 17.93 -5.34
CA TYR A 377 20.90 18.00 -3.96
C TYR A 377 19.76 17.79 -2.97
N LEU A 378 20.09 17.23 -1.81
CA LEU A 378 19.12 17.01 -0.75
C LEU A 378 18.88 18.31 0.01
N ASP A 379 17.68 18.87 -0.10
CA ASP A 379 17.20 19.97 0.72
C ASP A 379 16.22 19.46 1.76
N THR A 380 16.72 19.27 2.98
CA THR A 380 16.02 18.67 4.13
C THR A 380 15.56 17.21 3.89
N LYS A 381 14.53 16.99 3.08
CA LYS A 381 13.95 15.68 2.74
C LYS A 381 13.63 15.52 1.25
N GLU A 382 13.79 16.58 0.46
CA GLU A 382 13.43 16.61 -0.96
C GLU A 382 14.66 16.83 -1.84
N CYS A 383 14.70 16.20 -3.00
CA CYS A 383 15.76 16.36 -3.98
C CYS A 383 15.45 17.51 -4.93
N LYS A 384 16.24 18.58 -4.85
CA LYS A 384 16.10 19.78 -5.70
C LYS A 384 17.19 19.81 -6.76
N ALA A 385 16.83 20.28 -7.95
CA ALA A 385 17.77 20.34 -9.07
C ALA A 385 18.95 21.28 -8.74
N CYS A 386 20.13 20.88 -9.21
CA CYS A 386 21.30 21.74 -9.25
C CYS A 386 21.13 22.88 -10.25
N ASP A 387 21.94 23.92 -10.09
CA ASP A 387 22.17 24.90 -11.16
C ASP A 387 22.68 24.19 -12.42
N SER A 388 22.24 24.63 -13.60
CA SER A 388 22.56 23.97 -14.88
C SER A 388 24.05 23.98 -15.23
N SER A 389 24.84 24.83 -14.56
CA SER A 389 26.30 24.83 -14.70
C SER A 389 27.01 23.71 -13.92
N CYS A 390 26.33 23.05 -12.98
CA CYS A 390 26.89 21.97 -12.16
C CYS A 390 26.54 20.58 -12.71
N LYS A 391 27.46 19.61 -12.55
CA LYS A 391 27.14 18.19 -12.73
C LYS A 391 26.51 17.60 -11.46
N SER A 392 27.09 17.96 -10.31
CA SER A 392 26.62 17.63 -8.96
C SER A 392 26.75 18.87 -8.08
N CYS A 393 25.89 19.03 -7.08
CA CYS A 393 25.86 20.21 -6.22
C CYS A 393 25.46 19.88 -4.78
N SER A 394 25.67 20.86 -3.91
CA SER A 394 25.27 20.84 -2.49
C SER A 394 24.21 21.90 -2.16
N GLY A 395 23.68 22.57 -3.18
CA GLY A 395 22.80 23.72 -3.04
C GLY A 395 22.31 24.20 -4.41
N ALA A 396 21.44 25.22 -4.40
CA ALA A 396 20.72 25.66 -5.58
C ALA A 396 21.56 26.50 -6.56
N THR A 397 22.67 27.09 -6.13
CA THR A 397 23.36 28.13 -6.91
C THR A 397 24.54 27.59 -7.70
N ASN A 398 24.97 28.33 -8.72
CA ASN A 398 26.19 28.04 -9.47
C ASN A 398 27.48 28.04 -8.63
N ALA A 399 27.44 28.51 -7.38
CA ALA A 399 28.56 28.47 -6.43
C ALA A 399 28.50 27.24 -5.51
N ASP A 400 27.44 26.43 -5.61
CA ASP A 400 27.24 25.22 -4.81
C ASP A 400 27.65 23.94 -5.54
N CYS A 401 28.29 24.05 -6.71
CA CYS A 401 28.75 22.89 -7.46
C CYS A 401 29.78 22.11 -6.64
N THR A 402 29.56 20.80 -6.52
CA THR A 402 30.51 19.85 -5.93
C THR A 402 31.23 19.05 -6.99
N GLU A 403 30.72 19.05 -8.23
CA GLU A 403 31.33 18.45 -9.40
C GLU A 403 30.91 19.21 -10.66
N CYS A 404 31.84 19.33 -11.62
CA CYS A 404 31.61 20.06 -12.85
C CYS A 404 31.37 19.15 -14.06
N PRO A 405 30.63 19.62 -15.07
CA PRO A 405 30.53 18.93 -16.34
C PRO A 405 31.90 18.72 -17.00
N SER A 406 32.02 17.71 -17.86
CA SER A 406 33.28 17.42 -18.56
C SER A 406 33.79 18.65 -19.33
N GLY A 407 35.09 18.91 -19.24
CA GLY A 407 35.74 20.10 -19.84
C GLY A 407 35.74 21.33 -18.93
N LYS A 408 35.01 21.32 -17.81
CA LYS A 408 34.99 22.41 -16.83
C LYS A 408 35.71 22.01 -15.54
N ALA A 409 36.45 22.95 -14.96
CA ALA A 409 37.16 22.77 -13.69
C ALA A 409 36.39 23.42 -12.54
N LEU A 410 36.38 22.74 -11.39
CA LEU A 410 35.77 23.27 -10.17
C LEU A 410 36.71 24.28 -9.52
N LYS A 411 36.24 25.53 -9.37
CA LYS A 411 36.92 26.56 -8.61
C LYS A 411 36.28 26.67 -7.23
N TYR A 412 36.97 26.15 -6.23
CA TYR A 412 36.49 26.16 -4.84
C TYR A 412 36.26 27.58 -4.31
N GLY A 413 35.15 27.73 -3.58
CA GLY A 413 34.85 28.91 -2.79
C GLY A 413 35.56 28.89 -1.43
N ASN A 414 35.06 29.69 -0.48
CA ASN A 414 35.68 29.85 0.84
C ASN A 414 35.58 28.60 1.72
N ASP A 415 34.57 27.75 1.51
CA ASP A 415 34.30 26.57 2.34
C ASP A 415 34.98 25.30 1.82
N ASP A 416 35.80 25.40 0.76
CA ASP A 416 36.67 24.35 0.20
C ASP A 416 36.02 23.00 -0.18
N THR A 417 34.69 22.91 -0.12
CA THR A 417 33.89 21.71 -0.40
C THR A 417 33.01 21.87 -1.64
N LYS A 418 32.79 23.10 -2.08
CA LYS A 418 31.95 23.49 -3.21
C LYS A 418 32.51 24.72 -3.90
N GLY A 419 31.98 25.04 -5.08
CA GLY A 419 32.37 26.25 -5.79
C GLY A 419 31.70 26.40 -7.14
N THR A 420 32.34 27.17 -8.03
CA THR A 420 31.81 27.49 -9.36
C THR A 420 32.53 26.68 -10.44
N CYS A 421 31.78 26.21 -11.44
CA CYS A 421 32.37 25.56 -12.61
C CYS A 421 32.84 26.60 -13.64
N GLY A 422 34.16 26.60 -13.90
CA GLY A 422 34.80 27.48 -14.88
C GLY A 422 35.43 26.69 -16.03
N GLU A 423 36.03 27.40 -16.97
CA GLU A 423 36.91 26.76 -17.96
C GLU A 423 37.97 25.91 -17.27
N GLY A 424 38.32 24.79 -17.89
CA GLY A 424 39.51 24.04 -17.51
C GLY A 424 40.80 24.86 -17.68
N CYS A 425 41.93 24.19 -17.55
CA CYS A 425 43.24 24.82 -17.73
C CYS A 425 43.35 25.54 -19.08
N THR A 426 43.84 26.78 -19.02
CA THR A 426 44.25 27.58 -20.19
C THR A 426 45.72 27.98 -20.04
N THR A 427 46.43 28.05 -21.17
CA THR A 427 47.84 28.45 -21.16
C THR A 427 47.98 29.96 -21.08
N GLY A 428 49.02 30.43 -20.39
CA GLY A 428 49.28 31.85 -20.18
C GLY A 428 50.74 32.14 -19.84
N THR A 429 51.02 33.40 -19.54
CA THR A 429 52.36 33.88 -19.17
C THR A 429 52.31 34.66 -17.85
N GLY A 430 53.39 34.61 -17.07
CA GLY A 430 53.48 35.30 -15.78
C GLY A 430 53.05 34.45 -14.57
N SER A 431 52.97 35.10 -13.40
CA SER A 431 52.66 34.45 -12.11
C SER A 431 51.24 33.91 -12.07
N GLY A 432 51.07 32.71 -11.52
CA GLY A 432 49.80 32.00 -11.40
C GLY A 432 49.27 31.44 -12.73
N ALA A 433 49.94 31.70 -13.85
CA ALA A 433 49.53 31.23 -15.17
C ALA A 433 50.08 29.82 -15.44
N CYS A 434 49.29 29.00 -16.13
CA CYS A 434 49.74 27.68 -16.55
C CYS A 434 50.55 27.77 -17.85
N LYS A 435 51.68 27.06 -17.92
CA LYS A 435 52.46 26.89 -19.15
C LYS A 435 51.90 25.76 -20.01
N THR A 436 51.59 24.64 -19.37
CA THR A 436 51.17 23.40 -20.06
C THR A 436 49.97 22.79 -19.36
N CYS A 437 48.87 22.64 -20.10
CA CYS A 437 47.67 21.93 -19.66
C CYS A 437 47.75 20.44 -20.02
N GLY A 438 48.75 19.73 -19.49
CA GLY A 438 49.10 18.36 -19.87
C GLY A 438 48.47 17.27 -18.99
N LEU A 439 47.59 17.65 -18.05
CA LEU A 439 46.84 16.71 -17.23
C LEU A 439 45.37 16.77 -17.65
N THR A 440 44.78 15.63 -17.99
CA THR A 440 43.35 15.52 -18.30
C THR A 440 42.72 14.46 -17.43
N VAL A 441 41.71 14.83 -16.66
CA VAL A 441 40.95 13.93 -15.78
C VAL A 441 39.47 14.11 -16.09
N GLU A 442 38.78 13.01 -16.43
CA GLU A 442 37.35 13.02 -16.79
C GLU A 442 37.00 14.02 -17.93
N GLY A 443 37.95 14.26 -18.83
CA GLY A 443 37.83 15.20 -19.96
C GLY A 443 38.09 16.67 -19.61
N THR A 444 38.33 17.00 -18.34
CA THR A 444 38.75 18.34 -17.92
C THR A 444 40.27 18.46 -17.89
N ALA A 445 40.79 19.52 -18.50
CA ALA A 445 42.22 19.83 -18.51
C ALA A 445 42.64 20.59 -17.22
N TYR A 446 43.81 20.26 -16.70
CA TYR A 446 44.42 20.84 -15.50
C TYR A 446 45.88 21.20 -15.78
N CYS A 447 46.44 22.13 -15.00
CA CYS A 447 47.81 22.54 -15.20
C CYS A 447 48.80 21.44 -14.78
N SER A 448 49.74 21.13 -15.66
CA SER A 448 50.82 20.17 -15.42
C SER A 448 52.19 20.84 -15.30
N ALA A 449 52.32 22.12 -15.70
CA ALA A 449 53.52 22.92 -15.49
C ALA A 449 53.18 24.41 -15.49
N CYS A 450 53.75 25.16 -14.55
CA CYS A 450 53.52 26.60 -14.39
C CYS A 450 54.42 27.45 -15.28
N ALA A 451 53.93 28.62 -15.66
CA ALA A 451 54.67 29.56 -16.50
C ALA A 451 55.87 30.15 -15.76
N MET A 452 55.73 30.40 -14.46
CA MET A 452 56.85 30.75 -13.60
C MET A 452 57.59 29.51 -13.12
N GLY A 453 58.91 29.49 -13.32
CA GLY A 453 59.77 28.37 -12.91
C GLY A 453 59.80 28.12 -11.39
N SER A 454 59.41 29.10 -10.58
CA SER A 454 59.34 29.05 -9.11
C SER A 454 57.95 28.67 -8.56
N GLU A 455 56.98 28.40 -9.44
CA GLU A 455 55.63 27.95 -9.09
C GLU A 455 55.43 26.50 -9.49
N TYR A 456 54.43 25.84 -8.91
CA TYR A 456 54.07 24.47 -9.27
C TYR A 456 52.55 24.28 -9.23
N PRO A 457 52.01 23.26 -9.93
CA PRO A 457 50.58 22.96 -9.85
C PRO A 457 50.24 22.29 -8.51
N GLN A 458 49.38 22.94 -7.73
CA GLN A 458 48.70 22.35 -6.58
C GLN A 458 47.23 22.13 -6.97
N ASN A 459 46.78 20.88 -6.95
CA ASN A 459 45.44 20.51 -7.45
C ASN A 459 45.15 21.08 -8.86
N GLY A 460 46.17 21.14 -9.72
CA GLY A 460 46.05 21.63 -11.09
C GLY A 460 46.04 23.15 -11.27
N VAL A 461 46.26 23.94 -10.20
CA VAL A 461 46.38 25.42 -10.24
C VAL A 461 47.78 25.84 -9.82
N CYS A 462 48.37 26.80 -10.53
CA CYS A 462 49.71 27.29 -10.24
C CYS A 462 49.78 28.13 -8.97
N VAL A 463 50.69 27.74 -8.07
CA VAL A 463 50.93 28.42 -6.80
C VAL A 463 52.42 28.62 -6.55
N SER A 464 52.74 29.69 -5.82
CA SER A 464 54.09 29.93 -5.31
C SER A 464 54.31 29.21 -3.98
N LYS A 465 55.48 28.59 -3.81
CA LYS A 465 55.90 27.97 -2.54
C LYS A 465 55.97 28.95 -1.35
N THR A 466 55.97 30.27 -1.60
CA THR A 466 56.17 31.30 -0.56
C THR A 466 54.90 32.02 -0.08
N ILE A 467 53.75 31.89 -0.77
CA ILE A 467 52.59 32.81 -0.60
C ILE A 467 51.36 32.14 0.05
N ARG A 468 51.30 30.81 0.17
CA ARG A 468 50.19 30.09 0.85
C ARG A 468 50.72 29.05 1.85
N ALA A 469 50.12 29.00 3.03
CA ALA A 469 50.59 28.28 4.22
C ALA A 469 50.50 26.74 4.19
N THR A 470 50.70 26.08 3.05
CA THR A 470 50.87 24.62 2.99
C THR A 470 51.98 24.25 2.02
N ASP A 471 53.12 23.82 2.56
CA ASP A 471 54.27 23.29 1.80
C ASP A 471 53.90 21.91 1.20
N THR A 472 53.04 21.90 0.18
CA THR A 472 52.54 20.67 -0.46
C THR A 472 53.59 20.03 -1.37
N CYS A 473 54.63 20.78 -1.71
CA CYS A 473 55.77 20.33 -2.51
C CYS A 473 57.05 20.34 -1.67
N SER A 474 57.65 19.17 -1.48
CA SER A 474 58.85 18.93 -0.65
C SER A 474 60.16 19.45 -1.26
N ASP A 475 60.14 20.03 -2.47
CA ASP A 475 61.29 20.19 -3.36
C ASP A 475 62.44 21.13 -2.99
N SER A 476 62.64 21.73 -1.81
CA SER A 476 63.69 22.77 -1.57
C SER A 476 63.67 24.03 -2.48
N THR A 477 63.85 23.92 -3.81
CA THR A 477 63.68 24.95 -4.82
C THR A 477 62.85 24.43 -5.98
N ILE A 478 61.77 25.13 -6.33
CA ILE A 478 60.95 24.79 -7.49
C ILE A 478 61.68 25.19 -8.77
N GLN A 479 61.71 24.28 -9.74
CA GLN A 479 62.31 24.51 -11.06
C GLN A 479 61.37 24.05 -12.16
N ASN A 480 61.47 24.69 -13.33
CA ASN A 480 60.71 24.36 -14.54
C ASN A 480 59.18 24.40 -14.39
N GLY A 481 58.66 25.00 -13.32
CA GLY A 481 57.23 25.14 -13.10
C GLY A 481 56.57 23.87 -12.57
N ILE A 482 57.31 22.92 -12.02
CA ILE A 482 56.80 21.62 -11.57
C ILE A 482 57.31 21.26 -10.17
N CYS A 483 56.60 20.35 -9.51
CA CYS A 483 57.03 19.69 -8.30
C CYS A 483 57.47 18.24 -8.58
N THR A 484 58.63 17.84 -8.07
CA THR A 484 59.17 16.49 -8.24
C THR A 484 58.91 15.57 -7.05
N ALA A 485 58.76 16.13 -5.84
CA ALA A 485 58.36 15.43 -4.64
C ALA A 485 57.28 16.19 -3.84
N CYS A 486 56.18 15.54 -3.51
CA CYS A 486 55.08 16.08 -2.71
C CYS A 486 55.23 15.75 -1.22
N ALA A 487 54.59 16.56 -0.37
CA ALA A 487 54.53 16.33 1.07
C ALA A 487 53.53 15.21 1.43
N SER A 488 53.51 14.80 2.70
CA SER A 488 52.53 13.84 3.22
C SER A 488 51.09 14.28 2.91
N ASN A 489 50.21 13.31 2.62
CA ASN A 489 48.83 13.49 2.15
C ASN A 489 48.67 14.02 0.71
N TYR A 490 49.77 14.33 0.03
CA TYR A 490 49.75 14.70 -1.38
C TYR A 490 50.49 13.67 -2.24
N PHE A 491 49.91 13.32 -3.38
CA PHE A 491 50.55 12.47 -4.37
C PHE A 491 50.96 13.29 -5.61
N LYS A 492 52.01 12.83 -6.28
CA LYS A 492 52.54 13.43 -7.48
C LYS A 492 51.74 12.96 -8.70
N MET A 493 51.31 13.91 -9.53
CA MET A 493 50.63 13.60 -10.79
C MET A 493 50.95 14.67 -11.85
N ASN A 494 51.50 14.26 -12.99
CA ASN A 494 51.90 15.11 -14.12
C ASN A 494 52.59 16.43 -13.69
N GLY A 495 53.58 16.35 -12.79
CA GLY A 495 54.38 17.50 -12.36
C GLY A 495 53.76 18.40 -11.29
N GLY A 496 52.61 18.04 -10.71
CA GLY A 496 52.00 18.74 -9.57
C GLY A 496 51.73 17.84 -8.36
N CYS A 497 51.23 18.44 -7.28
CA CYS A 497 50.84 17.76 -6.04
C CYS A 497 49.33 17.85 -5.81
N TYR A 498 48.71 16.70 -5.52
CA TYR A 498 47.26 16.51 -5.48
C TYR A 498 46.82 15.79 -4.22
N GLU A 499 45.65 16.13 -3.70
CA GLU A 499 45.02 15.48 -2.55
C GLU A 499 43.78 14.67 -2.95
N THR A 500 43.32 13.78 -2.06
CA THR A 500 42.18 12.89 -2.32
C THR A 500 40.82 13.53 -2.03
N THR A 501 40.80 14.74 -1.47
CA THR A 501 39.57 15.45 -1.10
C THR A 501 39.17 16.50 -2.12
N ARG A 502 40.06 16.88 -3.04
CA ARG A 502 39.82 17.91 -4.06
C ARG A 502 40.09 17.40 -5.47
N TYR A 503 39.24 17.83 -6.40
CA TYR A 503 39.50 17.70 -7.84
C TYR A 503 40.81 18.39 -8.26
N PRO A 504 41.56 17.79 -9.20
CA PRO A 504 41.26 16.50 -9.85
C PRO A 504 41.73 15.26 -9.07
N GLY A 505 42.50 15.43 -7.99
CA GLY A 505 43.12 14.31 -7.27
C GLY A 505 42.11 13.32 -6.69
N LYS A 506 40.98 13.83 -6.19
CA LYS A 506 39.83 13.04 -5.71
C LYS A 506 39.30 12.02 -6.74
N SER A 507 39.34 12.33 -8.04
CA SER A 507 38.89 11.40 -9.08
C SER A 507 39.93 10.32 -9.41
N VAL A 508 41.18 10.50 -9.01
CA VAL A 508 42.31 9.67 -9.43
C VAL A 508 42.83 8.78 -8.31
N CYS A 509 42.76 9.24 -7.06
CA CYS A 509 43.38 8.57 -5.93
C CYS A 509 42.44 8.54 -4.73
N THR A 510 42.29 7.36 -4.12
CA THR A 510 41.51 7.17 -2.89
C THR A 510 42.37 7.17 -1.64
N GLN A 511 43.66 6.81 -1.77
CA GLN A 511 44.61 6.81 -0.65
C GLN A 511 46.03 7.17 -1.10
N VAL A 512 46.64 8.14 -0.40
CA VAL A 512 48.04 8.54 -0.58
C VAL A 512 48.94 7.76 0.38
N ALA A 513 50.15 7.44 -0.08
CA ALA A 513 51.16 6.84 0.77
C ALA A 513 51.46 7.68 2.02
N SER A 514 51.79 7.02 3.12
CA SER A 514 52.13 7.68 4.39
C SER A 514 53.30 8.67 4.26
N GLY A 515 54.25 8.38 3.36
CA GLY A 515 55.37 9.27 3.00
C GLY A 515 55.03 10.38 1.99
N GLY A 516 53.78 10.51 1.55
CA GLY A 516 53.39 11.35 0.43
C GLY A 516 53.88 10.77 -0.91
N ASN A 517 53.93 11.60 -1.94
CA ASN A 517 54.42 11.30 -3.29
C ASN A 517 53.61 10.32 -4.14
N THR A 518 53.17 9.20 -3.59
CA THR A 518 52.58 8.11 -4.37
C THR A 518 51.11 7.97 -4.02
N CYS A 519 50.30 7.66 -5.04
CA CYS A 519 48.96 7.16 -4.83
C CYS A 519 49.04 5.65 -4.54
N ASP A 520 48.80 5.25 -3.30
CA ASP A 520 48.82 3.84 -2.87
C ASP A 520 47.60 3.09 -3.39
N SER A 521 46.44 3.76 -3.38
CA SER A 521 45.19 3.20 -3.90
C SER A 521 44.63 4.12 -5.00
N PRO A 522 44.86 3.81 -6.28
CA PRO A 522 44.24 4.51 -7.39
C PRO A 522 42.72 4.29 -7.41
N ALA A 523 41.99 5.31 -7.86
CA ALA A 523 40.57 5.18 -8.17
C ALA A 523 40.37 4.27 -9.41
N PRO A 524 39.25 3.52 -9.49
CA PRO A 524 38.95 2.68 -10.64
C PRO A 524 39.06 3.43 -11.97
N GLY A 525 39.74 2.83 -12.94
CA GLY A 525 39.97 3.41 -14.26
C GLY A 525 41.23 4.28 -14.38
N TYR A 526 41.98 4.46 -13.29
CA TYR A 526 43.21 5.26 -13.27
C TYR A 526 44.40 4.52 -12.66
N LYS A 527 45.58 4.93 -13.10
CA LYS A 527 46.88 4.55 -12.55
C LYS A 527 47.78 5.78 -12.55
N VAL A 528 48.56 5.97 -11.50
CA VAL A 528 49.71 6.89 -11.54
C VAL A 528 50.96 6.03 -11.63
N ASP A 529 51.76 6.22 -12.69
CA ASP A 529 52.99 5.45 -12.87
C ASP A 529 54.11 5.88 -11.89
N ASN A 530 55.20 5.13 -11.85
CA ASN A 530 56.33 5.43 -10.97
C ASN A 530 57.02 6.78 -11.27
N GLY A 531 56.80 7.37 -12.44
CA GLY A 531 57.27 8.72 -12.79
C GLY A 531 56.37 9.83 -12.23
N GLY A 532 55.18 9.47 -11.74
CA GLY A 532 54.13 10.40 -11.35
C GLY A 532 53.28 10.84 -12.54
N ASN A 533 53.14 10.04 -13.61
CA ASN A 533 52.26 10.35 -14.72
C ASN A 533 50.93 9.59 -14.62
N LEU A 534 49.83 10.28 -14.90
CA LEU A 534 48.51 9.69 -15.00
C LEU A 534 48.42 8.81 -16.25
N VAL A 535 47.95 7.59 -16.03
CA VAL A 535 47.57 6.62 -17.05
C VAL A 535 46.08 6.34 -16.87
N THR A 536 45.29 6.73 -17.86
CA THR A 536 43.88 6.33 -17.94
C THR A 536 43.81 4.90 -18.46
N CYS A 537 43.07 4.05 -17.75
CA CYS A 537 42.88 2.66 -18.13
C CYS A 537 41.97 2.54 -19.37
N PRO A 538 42.09 1.46 -20.15
CA PRO A 538 41.19 1.20 -21.26
C PRO A 538 39.75 1.03 -20.77
N VAL A 539 38.77 1.26 -21.66
CA VAL A 539 37.34 1.17 -21.34
C VAL A 539 37.00 -0.17 -20.69
N GLY A 540 36.22 -0.14 -19.61
CA GLY A 540 35.81 -1.33 -18.87
C GLY A 540 36.87 -1.89 -17.92
N CYS A 541 38.03 -1.24 -17.79
CA CYS A 541 39.10 -1.65 -16.89
C CYS A 541 39.09 -0.85 -15.59
N SER A 542 39.09 -1.55 -14.45
CA SER A 542 39.20 -0.94 -13.12
C SER A 542 40.66 -0.72 -12.72
N VAL A 543 41.52 -1.70 -12.99
CA VAL A 543 42.97 -1.64 -12.68
C VAL A 543 43.77 -2.05 -13.90
N CYS A 544 44.63 -1.16 -14.40
CA CYS A 544 45.46 -1.40 -15.58
C CYS A 544 46.96 -1.31 -15.30
N THR A 545 47.76 -2.08 -16.05
CA THR A 545 49.22 -1.96 -16.06
C THR A 545 49.69 -0.88 -17.02
N THR A 546 49.03 -0.77 -18.17
CA THR A 546 49.28 0.27 -19.19
C THR A 546 47.95 0.82 -19.70
N SER A 547 47.98 1.87 -20.52
CA SER A 547 46.77 2.43 -21.15
C SER A 547 46.05 1.46 -22.09
N THR A 548 46.66 0.31 -22.43
CA THR A 548 46.08 -0.70 -23.33
C THR A 548 45.97 -2.09 -22.70
N THR A 549 46.55 -2.30 -21.52
CA THR A 549 46.60 -3.61 -20.85
C THR A 549 45.90 -3.52 -19.50
N CYS A 550 44.78 -4.25 -19.38
CA CYS A 550 44.03 -4.34 -18.15
C CYS A 550 44.48 -5.53 -17.29
N GLY A 551 44.56 -5.32 -15.97
CA GLY A 551 44.77 -6.38 -14.99
C GLY A 551 43.47 -6.83 -14.33
N THR A 552 42.53 -5.91 -14.09
CA THR A 552 41.24 -6.20 -13.46
C THR A 552 40.15 -5.36 -14.10
N CYS A 553 39.11 -6.02 -14.59
CA CYS A 553 37.97 -5.35 -15.21
C CYS A 553 37.06 -4.69 -14.18
N ALA A 554 36.37 -3.64 -14.60
CA ALA A 554 35.28 -3.05 -13.84
C ALA A 554 34.08 -4.01 -13.82
N ASP A 555 33.17 -3.80 -12.87
CA ASP A 555 31.95 -4.59 -12.77
C ASP A 555 31.15 -4.54 -14.08
N GLY A 556 30.57 -5.68 -14.48
CA GLY A 556 29.92 -5.83 -15.79
C GLY A 556 30.89 -6.06 -16.96
N TYR A 557 32.18 -6.33 -16.71
CA TYR A 557 33.16 -6.70 -17.73
C TYR A 557 33.97 -7.94 -17.31
N VAL A 558 34.33 -8.76 -18.30
CA VAL A 558 35.23 -9.92 -18.14
C VAL A 558 36.58 -9.65 -18.76
N LEU A 559 37.64 -10.13 -18.09
CA LEU A 559 39.01 -10.05 -18.60
C LEU A 559 39.29 -11.22 -19.57
N ALA A 560 39.54 -10.89 -20.83
CA ALA A 560 40.00 -11.84 -21.85
C ALA A 560 41.24 -11.28 -22.55
N ASN A 561 42.37 -12.00 -22.48
CA ASN A 561 43.64 -11.59 -23.09
C ASN A 561 44.09 -10.17 -22.67
N ASN A 562 43.96 -9.83 -21.39
CA ASN A 562 44.24 -8.50 -20.83
C ASN A 562 43.37 -7.35 -21.36
N VAL A 563 42.24 -7.66 -22.01
CA VAL A 563 41.24 -6.70 -22.49
C VAL A 563 39.91 -6.99 -21.82
N CYS A 564 39.24 -5.93 -21.38
CA CYS A 564 37.92 -6.04 -20.77
C CYS A 564 36.84 -6.03 -21.84
N THR A 565 36.03 -7.09 -21.86
CA THR A 565 34.86 -7.19 -22.74
C THR A 565 33.61 -7.07 -21.90
N LYS A 566 32.67 -6.21 -22.31
CA LYS A 566 31.42 -6.01 -21.58
C LYS A 566 30.65 -7.33 -21.54
N CYS A 567 30.10 -7.67 -20.38
CA CYS A 567 29.21 -8.81 -20.24
C CYS A 567 27.97 -8.66 -21.16
N ASP A 568 27.35 -9.78 -21.50
CA ASP A 568 26.04 -9.77 -22.13
C ASP A 568 25.06 -8.94 -21.29
N VAL A 569 24.10 -8.28 -21.94
CA VAL A 569 23.12 -7.41 -21.26
C VAL A 569 22.30 -8.16 -20.20
N SER A 570 22.15 -9.47 -20.36
CA SER A 570 21.46 -10.33 -19.38
C SER A 570 22.31 -10.64 -18.14
N CYS A 571 23.62 -10.42 -18.17
CA CYS A 571 24.50 -10.62 -17.02
C CYS A 571 24.74 -9.30 -16.26
N LEU A 572 24.63 -9.33 -14.94
CA LEU A 572 25.17 -8.28 -14.07
C LEU A 572 26.69 -8.41 -13.96
N THR A 573 27.16 -9.65 -13.75
CA THR A 573 28.58 -9.99 -13.74
C THR A 573 28.81 -11.27 -14.56
N CYS A 574 29.96 -11.36 -15.21
CA CYS A 574 30.35 -12.50 -16.03
C CYS A 574 31.78 -12.96 -15.69
N GLU A 575 32.11 -14.22 -15.99
CA GLU A 575 33.34 -14.86 -15.52
C GLU A 575 34.32 -15.26 -16.62
N THR A 576 34.14 -16.41 -17.28
CA THR A 576 35.11 -16.96 -18.24
C THR A 576 35.02 -16.31 -19.62
N ASN A 577 33.86 -15.75 -19.97
CA ASN A 577 33.62 -14.96 -21.17
C ASN A 577 32.35 -14.10 -20.98
N ALA A 578 32.10 -13.18 -21.92
CA ALA A 578 31.02 -12.19 -21.80
C ALA A 578 29.62 -12.81 -21.68
N SER A 579 29.42 -14.02 -22.21
CA SER A 579 28.15 -14.74 -22.21
C SER A 579 28.01 -15.75 -21.06
N THR A 580 29.07 -15.94 -20.26
CA THR A 580 29.06 -16.85 -19.11
C THR A 580 28.84 -16.01 -17.85
N CYS A 581 27.57 -15.86 -17.48
CA CYS A 581 27.14 -15.03 -16.37
C CYS A 581 27.45 -15.71 -15.03
N LYS A 582 27.94 -14.91 -14.09
CA LYS A 582 28.07 -15.29 -12.67
C LYS A 582 26.83 -14.82 -11.90
N GLU A 583 26.36 -13.62 -12.20
CA GLU A 583 25.13 -13.05 -11.66
C GLU A 583 24.33 -12.41 -12.80
N CYS A 584 23.02 -12.49 -12.72
CA CYS A 584 22.12 -11.97 -13.74
C CYS A 584 21.71 -10.53 -13.45
N ALA A 585 21.51 -9.77 -14.53
CA ALA A 585 20.93 -8.44 -14.45
C ALA A 585 19.48 -8.52 -13.95
N ASP A 586 18.96 -7.41 -13.44
CA ASP A 586 17.57 -7.32 -12.99
C ASP A 586 16.60 -7.76 -14.11
N GLY A 587 15.60 -8.56 -13.73
CA GLY A 587 14.68 -9.18 -14.68
C GLY A 587 15.17 -10.47 -15.33
N TYR A 588 16.34 -10.99 -14.93
CA TYR A 588 16.88 -12.26 -15.40
C TYR A 588 17.26 -13.20 -14.24
N TYR A 589 17.18 -14.52 -14.47
CA TYR A 589 17.64 -15.56 -13.54
C TYR A 589 18.74 -16.43 -14.16
N LEU A 590 19.59 -16.99 -13.30
CA LEU A 590 20.71 -17.82 -13.72
C LEU A 590 20.22 -19.24 -14.06
N SER A 591 20.44 -19.65 -15.30
CA SER A 591 20.09 -20.97 -15.84
C SER A 591 21.37 -21.68 -16.29
N GLY A 592 22.04 -22.37 -15.37
CA GLY A 592 23.38 -22.90 -15.61
C GLY A 592 24.40 -21.77 -15.58
N SER A 593 24.95 -21.39 -16.72
CA SER A 593 25.90 -20.28 -16.85
C SER A 593 25.40 -19.14 -17.74
N THR A 594 24.13 -19.16 -18.15
CA THR A 594 23.49 -18.10 -18.92
C THR A 594 22.33 -17.52 -18.14
N CYS A 595 21.99 -16.26 -18.42
CA CYS A 595 20.87 -15.57 -17.80
C CYS A 595 19.66 -15.59 -18.74
N ALA A 596 18.52 -16.06 -18.23
CA ALA A 596 17.25 -16.08 -18.94
C ALA A 596 16.27 -15.07 -18.31
N SER A 597 15.41 -14.46 -19.11
CA SER A 597 14.40 -13.51 -18.60
C SER A 597 13.48 -14.20 -17.60
N CYS A 598 13.11 -13.51 -16.52
CA CYS A 598 12.16 -13.98 -15.51
C CYS A 598 10.80 -14.40 -16.07
N GLU A 599 10.44 -13.94 -17.27
CA GLU A 599 9.18 -14.29 -17.94
C GLU A 599 9.32 -15.49 -18.91
N SER A 600 10.54 -15.94 -19.16
CA SER A 600 10.86 -16.98 -20.16
C SER A 600 11.30 -18.28 -19.50
N ASN A 601 11.05 -19.41 -20.18
CA ASN A 601 11.51 -20.73 -19.73
C ASN A 601 12.95 -20.99 -20.20
N SER A 602 13.76 -21.65 -19.35
CA SER A 602 15.12 -22.06 -19.70
C SER A 602 15.61 -23.18 -18.78
N GLY A 603 16.27 -24.20 -19.35
CA GLY A 603 17.01 -25.20 -18.58
C GLY A 603 16.20 -26.02 -17.56
N GLY A 604 14.90 -26.21 -17.79
CA GLY A 604 13.99 -26.88 -16.84
C GLY A 604 13.34 -25.95 -15.81
N ILE A 605 13.69 -24.65 -15.83
CA ILE A 605 13.08 -23.59 -15.03
C ILE A 605 11.99 -22.90 -15.88
N THR A 606 10.84 -22.64 -15.28
CA THR A 606 9.73 -21.95 -15.94
C THR A 606 9.61 -20.49 -15.49
N GLY A 607 9.54 -19.57 -16.44
CA GLY A 607 9.33 -18.15 -16.17
C GLY A 607 7.92 -17.87 -15.62
N VAL A 608 7.77 -16.74 -14.94
CA VAL A 608 6.49 -16.25 -14.42
C VAL A 608 6.15 -14.96 -15.16
N SER A 609 4.98 -14.93 -15.80
CA SER A 609 4.52 -13.75 -16.55
C SER A 609 4.35 -12.53 -15.63
N GLY A 610 4.85 -11.38 -16.05
CA GLY A 610 4.82 -10.14 -15.29
C GLY A 610 5.87 -10.05 -14.19
N CYS A 611 6.81 -11.00 -14.11
CA CYS A 611 7.84 -10.98 -13.09
C CYS A 611 9.02 -10.08 -13.47
N LEU A 612 9.21 -8.98 -12.74
CA LEU A 612 10.25 -7.97 -12.99
C LEU A 612 11.58 -8.30 -12.31
N SER A 613 11.58 -9.11 -11.26
CA SER A 613 12.78 -9.56 -10.56
C SER A 613 12.54 -10.95 -10.02
N CYS A 614 13.49 -11.86 -10.20
CA CYS A 614 13.35 -13.25 -9.78
C CYS A 614 14.68 -13.93 -9.48
N ALA A 615 14.62 -15.10 -8.86
CA ALA A 615 15.74 -16.03 -8.77
C ALA A 615 15.36 -17.41 -9.32
N ALA A 616 16.37 -18.14 -9.76
CA ALA A 616 16.23 -19.55 -10.08
C ALA A 616 15.85 -20.36 -8.82
N PRO A 617 14.98 -21.37 -8.94
CA PRO A 617 14.69 -22.27 -7.82
C PRO A 617 15.94 -23.06 -7.42
N SER A 618 16.09 -23.36 -6.13
CA SER A 618 17.27 -24.09 -5.60
C SER A 618 17.44 -25.50 -6.18
N SER A 619 16.36 -26.11 -6.70
CA SER A 619 16.34 -27.38 -7.43
C SER A 619 16.78 -27.27 -8.89
N ASN A 620 17.00 -26.06 -9.42
CA ASN A 620 17.18 -25.78 -10.86
C ASN A 620 16.07 -26.34 -11.76
N THR A 621 14.88 -26.60 -11.20
CA THR A 621 13.70 -27.11 -11.91
C THR A 621 12.44 -26.55 -11.26
N GLY A 622 11.45 -26.18 -12.08
CA GLY A 622 10.21 -25.54 -11.63
C GLY A 622 10.17 -24.02 -11.85
N PRO A 623 9.15 -23.31 -11.32
CA PRO A 623 8.99 -21.88 -11.57
C PRO A 623 10.07 -21.04 -10.91
N VAL A 624 10.41 -19.90 -11.53
CA VAL A 624 11.26 -18.87 -10.92
C VAL A 624 10.61 -18.32 -9.65
N LEU A 625 11.45 -18.01 -8.66
CA LEU A 625 11.01 -17.34 -7.45
C LEU A 625 10.86 -15.85 -7.74
N CYS A 626 9.63 -15.39 -7.93
CA CYS A 626 9.38 -14.00 -8.29
C CYS A 626 9.44 -13.07 -7.06
N TYR A 627 10.27 -12.03 -7.13
CA TYR A 627 10.45 -11.03 -6.09
C TYR A 627 9.63 -9.76 -6.32
N LEU A 628 9.30 -9.46 -7.58
CA LEU A 628 8.52 -8.29 -8.00
C LEU A 628 7.61 -8.64 -9.18
N VAL A 629 6.35 -8.23 -9.11
CA VAL A 629 5.38 -8.35 -10.22
C VAL A 629 5.03 -6.96 -10.74
N GLY A 630 4.98 -6.78 -12.05
CA GLY A 630 4.65 -5.51 -12.69
C GLY A 630 3.19 -5.11 -12.45
N MET A 631 2.94 -3.82 -12.20
CA MET A 631 1.61 -3.27 -11.87
C MET A 631 0.51 -3.52 -12.91
N ALA A 632 0.85 -3.94 -14.13
CA ALA A 632 -0.14 -4.24 -15.18
C ALA A 632 -1.10 -5.39 -14.82
N LEU A 633 -0.75 -6.28 -13.87
CA LEU A 633 -1.59 -7.42 -13.47
C LEU A 633 -2.50 -7.16 -12.27
N LEU A 634 -2.28 -6.11 -11.48
CA LEU A 634 -3.19 -5.74 -10.37
C LEU A 634 -4.59 -5.34 -10.86
N ALA A 635 -4.71 -4.93 -12.13
CA ALA A 635 -5.99 -4.61 -12.77
C ALA A 635 -6.80 -5.85 -13.21
N VAL A 636 -6.18 -7.04 -13.30
CA VAL A 636 -6.82 -8.24 -13.88
C VAL A 636 -7.33 -9.22 -12.80
N MET A 637 -6.93 -9.06 -11.54
CA MET A 637 -7.39 -9.92 -10.44
C MET A 637 -8.63 -9.42 -9.68
N ILE A 638 -9.28 -8.35 -10.14
CA ILE A 638 -10.64 -8.03 -9.68
C ILE A 638 -11.59 -8.99 -10.41
N PRO A 639 -12.31 -9.90 -9.72
CA PRO A 639 -13.32 -10.70 -10.39
C PRO A 639 -14.46 -9.77 -10.79
N THR A 640 -14.49 -9.35 -12.06
CA THR A 640 -15.69 -8.77 -12.65
C THR A 640 -16.70 -9.90 -12.76
N SER A 641 -17.65 -9.95 -11.82
CA SER A 641 -18.87 -10.73 -11.95
C SER A 641 -19.54 -10.39 -13.28
N PRO A 642 -19.91 -11.39 -14.11
CA PRO A 642 -20.64 -11.12 -15.35
C PRO A 642 -22.01 -10.53 -15.02
N PRO A 643 -22.54 -9.59 -15.83
CA PRO A 643 -23.90 -9.11 -15.65
C PRO A 643 -24.85 -10.29 -15.91
N ALA A 644 -25.73 -10.55 -14.95
CA ALA A 644 -26.80 -11.54 -15.07
C ALA A 644 -27.85 -11.06 -16.10
N PRO A 645 -28.52 -11.98 -16.81
CA PRO A 645 -29.33 -11.71 -18.01
C PRO A 645 -30.58 -10.86 -17.77
#